data_AF-A0A2E7BIC5-F1
#
_entry.id   AF-A0A2E7BIC5-F1
#
_cell.length_a   1.000
_cell.length_b   1.000
_cell.length_c   1.000
_cell.angle_alpha   90.00
_cell.angle_beta   90.00
_cell.angle_gamma   90.00
#
_symmetry.space_group_name_H-M   'P 1'
#
loop_
_entity.id
_entity.type
_entity.pdbx_description
1 polymer ?
#
loop_
_entity_poly.entity_id
_entity_poly.type
_entity_poly.pdbx_seq_one_letter_code
_entity_poly.pdbx_strand_id
1 'polypeptide(L)'
;MDPFIPLAAVARLPSPDDNLAIATKRLSEGAEIAFGQMRLRLPWSVLEGHRFAVASISAGSELRSWGLPFGRAIEPIAPGDYVCNQAMLDELVTRRIGFDLPKKPNFIDILESYRFDESQFTTKCQVSGQPLAYTFDGYLRQGNRGVGTRNFIVVMGTSSRSSGFVKALAARFKSLHSPGIDGVVPLAHTEGGGYQRPNNSEHVLRTLAGFFVHPNVGAILAVDYGTEAINNAALKAYMLQHSYPMNDVIHDFLSIEGGFDEHVKKGAGKIESWLHEVKTERTPQSLSHLRVALQCGGSDAFSGISGNPLAAWSAREIIRAGGSANLAETDELIGAEHYVLQNVRDKSTARRFLGMVERFKERIAWHGESCEGNPSGGNKFRGLYNIAIKSIGAAMKKHPDVRLDYCIDYSEPMGSGGYYFMDSPGNDLESIAGQVAAGCNIIYFVTGNGSITNFPFVPTIKIVTTTPRFKLLEADMDVNAGAYQDGTSMDELGAGLFALTTDIAGGILSKGEEAGHSQLQIWRNWQQRDGSQLEVLSRLPVPTGPSIKVRDESPPESHFTAISGERGLTSDQVGLVLPTSLCSGQVAQTIADRLNTYHKDREFGVSRFVALVHTEGCGVTGAEAQAVYTRSMLNYLTHPLVHSAVLLEHGCEKTHNDFMRHSLLARGLDGDNFGWASVQSDGGIGQVCSKVESWFRSTLEGRPPTTTEAGTWPDLRVGIMASGNLSQSAARAFAQLTRWLISGGGTVVLTDGGALLESMVYVEETFPGGRPEANLAHGARFSNAGCFIVETPTQDWTEALTGMGAAGVEIIVAHVRDQPMQGHPLVPLLQASDDPITHRRYGADIDLELTGPPRDWTNILVDSLLAVASRRYQVKAMCLQNTGFQLTRGRLGVSM
;
A
#
# COMPACT_ATOMS: atom_id res chain seq x y z
N MET A 1 -15.12 27.31 -43.44
CA MET A 1 -14.84 26.26 -42.44
C MET A 1 -16.08 26.14 -41.60
N ASP A 2 -16.63 24.94 -41.48
CA ASP A 2 -17.83 24.69 -40.67
C ASP A 2 -17.52 25.10 -39.22
N PRO A 3 -18.29 26.00 -38.57
CA PRO A 3 -17.97 26.47 -37.22
C PRO A 3 -18.18 25.39 -36.14
N PHE A 4 -18.73 24.24 -36.52
CA PHE A 4 -19.07 23.13 -35.63
C PHE A 4 -17.94 22.11 -35.56
N ILE A 5 -17.66 21.65 -34.34
CA ILE A 5 -16.68 20.61 -34.10
C ILE A 5 -17.39 19.25 -34.10
N PRO A 6 -17.00 18.26 -34.93
CA PRO A 6 -17.60 16.93 -34.89
C PRO A 6 -17.45 16.29 -33.50
N LEU A 7 -18.51 15.65 -32.98
CA LEU A 7 -18.47 15.00 -31.65
C LEU A 7 -17.27 14.05 -31.53
N ALA A 8 -17.03 13.20 -32.54
CA ALA A 8 -15.93 12.25 -32.55
C ALA A 8 -14.53 12.89 -32.50
N ALA A 9 -14.39 14.19 -32.76
CA ALA A 9 -13.10 14.90 -32.62
C ALA A 9 -12.82 15.38 -31.19
N VAL A 10 -13.82 15.36 -30.30
CA VAL A 10 -13.74 16.01 -28.98
C VAL A 10 -14.39 15.22 -27.85
N ALA A 11 -15.19 14.20 -28.14
CA ALA A 11 -15.85 13.38 -27.15
C ALA A 11 -16.07 11.94 -27.65
N ARG A 12 -16.36 11.02 -26.72
CA ARG A 12 -16.71 9.62 -26.99
C ARG A 12 -18.08 9.32 -26.43
N LEU A 13 -18.90 8.65 -27.23
CA LEU A 13 -20.18 8.08 -26.81
C LEU A 13 -19.94 6.58 -26.58
N PRO A 14 -19.98 6.07 -25.34
CA PRO A 14 -19.58 4.69 -25.04
C PRO A 14 -20.46 3.63 -25.70
N SER A 15 -21.77 3.87 -25.78
CA SER A 15 -22.75 3.05 -26.48
C SER A 15 -23.74 3.92 -27.28
N PRO A 16 -24.28 3.46 -28.43
CA PRO A 16 -25.29 4.20 -29.18
C PRO A 16 -26.55 4.58 -28.36
N ASP A 17 -26.87 3.79 -27.34
CA ASP A 17 -28.04 4.01 -26.46
C ASP A 17 -27.75 4.98 -25.30
N ASP A 18 -26.52 5.49 -25.18
CA ASP A 18 -26.16 6.46 -24.16
C ASP A 18 -26.69 7.86 -24.48
N ASN A 19 -27.12 8.57 -23.44
CA ASN A 19 -27.60 9.94 -23.56
C ASN A 19 -26.53 11.00 -23.21
N LEU A 20 -25.31 10.57 -22.86
CA LEU A 20 -24.20 11.43 -22.45
C LEU A 20 -22.90 11.07 -23.18
N ALA A 21 -22.15 12.08 -23.62
CA ALA A 21 -20.82 11.90 -24.18
C ALA A 21 -19.73 12.31 -23.18
N ILE A 22 -18.58 11.62 -23.23
CA ILE A 22 -17.39 11.87 -22.42
C ILE A 22 -16.43 12.75 -23.21
N ALA A 23 -16.08 13.93 -22.70
CA ALA A 23 -15.12 14.82 -23.35
C ALA A 23 -13.70 14.23 -23.31
N THR A 24 -13.01 14.21 -24.46
CA THR A 24 -11.61 13.71 -24.62
C THR A 24 -10.55 14.78 -24.35
N LYS A 25 -10.98 16.02 -24.13
CA LYS A 25 -10.16 17.17 -23.78
C LYS A 25 -11.05 18.22 -23.13
N ARG A 26 -10.46 19.24 -22.50
CA ARG A 26 -11.23 20.39 -22.03
C ARG A 26 -11.95 21.07 -23.19
N LEU A 27 -13.25 21.29 -23.04
CA LEU A 27 -14.09 22.02 -23.98
C LEU A 27 -14.47 23.36 -23.35
N SER A 28 -14.33 24.44 -24.11
CA SER A 28 -14.68 25.78 -23.64
C SER A 28 -16.18 26.01 -23.65
N GLU A 29 -16.64 26.86 -22.74
CA GLU A 29 -17.98 27.44 -22.80
C GLU A 29 -18.25 28.05 -24.18
N GLY A 30 -19.46 27.85 -24.69
CA GLY A 30 -19.90 28.34 -25.98
C GLY A 30 -19.46 27.51 -27.17
N ALA A 31 -18.65 26.46 -26.97
CA ALA A 31 -18.27 25.54 -28.04
C ALA A 31 -19.51 24.89 -28.69
N GLU A 32 -19.52 24.83 -30.02
CA GLU A 32 -20.60 24.23 -30.80
C GLU A 32 -20.16 22.86 -31.35
N ILE A 33 -20.85 21.81 -30.93
CA ILE A 33 -20.54 20.41 -31.26
C ILE A 33 -21.60 19.85 -32.20
N ALA A 34 -21.17 19.23 -33.31
CA ALA A 34 -22.05 18.54 -34.25
C ALA A 34 -22.20 17.05 -33.87
N PHE A 35 -23.44 16.59 -33.72
CA PHE A 35 -23.76 15.18 -33.47
C PHE A 35 -24.93 14.74 -34.38
N GLY A 36 -24.62 13.99 -35.44
CA GLY A 36 -25.59 13.69 -36.49
C GLY A 36 -26.13 14.99 -37.12
N GLN A 37 -27.45 15.18 -37.05
CA GLN A 37 -28.11 16.42 -37.50
C GLN A 37 -28.26 17.47 -36.38
N MET A 38 -27.93 17.12 -35.14
CA MET A 38 -28.04 18.00 -33.98
C MET A 38 -26.82 18.90 -33.83
N ARG A 39 -27.05 20.09 -33.28
CA ARG A 39 -26.02 21.06 -32.90
C ARG A 39 -26.16 21.33 -31.41
N LEU A 40 -25.11 21.02 -30.66
CA LEU A 40 -25.05 21.13 -29.21
C LEU A 40 -24.17 22.33 -28.87
N ARG A 41 -24.69 23.30 -28.11
CA ARG A 41 -23.88 24.41 -27.60
C ARG A 41 -23.61 24.18 -26.12
N LEU A 42 -22.35 24.19 -25.71
CA LEU A 42 -21.99 23.98 -24.31
C LEU A 42 -22.23 25.26 -23.49
N PRO A 43 -23.10 25.26 -22.47
CA PRO A 43 -23.32 26.43 -21.62
C PRO A 43 -22.24 26.60 -20.55
N TRP A 44 -21.37 25.60 -20.37
CA TRP A 44 -20.27 25.61 -19.42
C TRP A 44 -19.01 25.04 -20.08
N SER A 45 -17.84 25.35 -19.51
CA SER A 45 -16.64 24.61 -19.86
C SER A 45 -16.73 23.18 -19.30
N VAL A 46 -16.44 22.17 -20.12
CA VAL A 46 -16.47 20.75 -19.74
C VAL A 46 -15.04 20.23 -19.63
N LEU A 47 -14.71 19.58 -18.52
CA LEU A 47 -13.38 19.00 -18.30
C LEU A 47 -13.16 17.74 -19.15
N GLU A 48 -11.90 17.43 -19.42
CA GLU A 48 -11.52 16.12 -19.95
C GLU A 48 -12.00 15.00 -19.00
N GLY A 49 -12.60 13.95 -19.56
CA GLY A 49 -13.21 12.84 -18.85
C GLY A 49 -14.63 13.12 -18.33
N HIS A 50 -15.07 14.38 -18.30
CA HIS A 50 -16.40 14.74 -17.82
C HIS A 50 -17.45 14.64 -18.93
N ARG A 51 -18.72 14.62 -18.50
CA ARG A 51 -19.86 14.31 -19.36
C ARG A 51 -20.75 15.51 -19.63
N PHE A 52 -21.24 15.56 -20.87
CA PHE A 52 -22.32 16.46 -21.27
C PHE A 52 -23.41 15.70 -22.02
N ALA A 53 -24.64 16.21 -21.97
CA ALA A 53 -25.77 15.56 -22.59
C ALA A 53 -25.75 15.66 -24.13
N VAL A 54 -26.04 14.57 -24.82
CA VAL A 54 -26.20 14.56 -26.29
C VAL A 54 -27.67 14.50 -26.73
N ALA A 55 -28.59 14.32 -25.78
CA ALA A 55 -30.03 14.31 -25.97
C ALA A 55 -30.74 15.02 -24.80
N SER A 56 -32.00 15.41 -24.98
CA SER A 56 -32.81 15.97 -23.90
C SER A 56 -33.16 14.87 -22.88
N ILE A 57 -32.95 15.15 -21.60
CA ILE A 57 -33.24 14.21 -20.50
C ILE A 57 -34.28 14.86 -19.57
N SER A 58 -35.45 14.25 -19.44
CA SER A 58 -36.49 14.74 -18.53
C SER A 58 -36.12 14.48 -17.06
N ALA A 59 -36.64 15.29 -16.14
CA ALA A 59 -36.53 15.02 -14.71
C ALA A 59 -37.08 13.62 -14.37
N GLY A 60 -36.36 12.88 -13.53
CA GLY A 60 -36.65 11.48 -13.16
C GLY A 60 -36.12 10.43 -14.16
N SER A 61 -35.69 10.83 -15.35
CA SER A 61 -35.11 9.92 -16.34
C SER A 61 -33.67 9.54 -15.99
N GLU A 62 -33.26 8.36 -16.46
CA GLU A 62 -31.93 7.80 -16.22
C GLU A 62 -30.85 8.49 -17.04
N LEU A 63 -29.68 8.67 -16.44
CA LEU A 63 -28.43 8.98 -17.10
C LEU A 63 -27.70 7.67 -17.37
N ARG A 64 -27.29 7.46 -18.62
CA ARG A 64 -26.75 6.18 -19.09
C ARG A 64 -25.33 6.30 -19.61
N SER A 65 -24.53 5.28 -19.34
CA SER A 65 -23.18 5.07 -19.88
C SER A 65 -23.00 3.57 -20.12
N TRP A 66 -22.50 3.16 -21.29
CA TRP A 66 -22.48 1.76 -21.74
C TRP A 66 -23.86 1.08 -21.71
N GLY A 67 -24.93 1.84 -21.94
CA GLY A 67 -26.32 1.38 -21.89
C GLY A 67 -26.86 1.13 -20.48
N LEU A 68 -26.07 1.39 -19.43
CA LEU A 68 -26.43 1.13 -18.04
C LEU A 68 -26.66 2.44 -17.26
N PRO A 69 -27.66 2.49 -16.37
CA PRO A 69 -27.94 3.67 -15.59
C PRO A 69 -26.89 3.89 -14.50
N PHE A 70 -26.54 5.15 -14.24
CA PHE A 70 -25.68 5.53 -13.11
C PHE A 70 -26.25 6.68 -12.26
N GLY A 71 -27.35 7.29 -12.69
CA GLY A 71 -28.00 8.38 -11.98
C GLY A 71 -29.37 8.70 -12.56
N ARG A 72 -30.15 9.53 -11.86
CA ARG A 72 -31.40 10.13 -12.38
C ARG A 72 -31.31 11.64 -12.37
N ALA A 73 -31.82 12.25 -13.44
CA ALA A 73 -31.95 13.69 -13.53
C ALA A 73 -32.91 14.20 -12.46
N ILE A 74 -32.54 15.25 -11.72
CA ILE A 74 -33.44 15.90 -10.74
C ILE A 74 -34.17 17.11 -11.32
N GLU A 75 -33.70 17.59 -12.47
CA GLU A 75 -34.31 18.63 -13.28
C GLU A 75 -34.14 18.26 -14.77
N PRO A 76 -34.87 18.89 -15.70
CA PRO A 76 -34.64 18.68 -17.12
C PRO A 76 -33.20 19.07 -17.52
N ILE A 77 -32.50 18.20 -18.23
CA ILE A 77 -31.13 18.42 -18.75
C ILE A 77 -31.22 18.58 -20.27
N ALA A 78 -30.77 19.71 -20.78
CA ALA A 78 -30.77 20.03 -22.20
C ALA A 78 -29.53 19.44 -22.92
N PRO A 79 -29.61 19.15 -24.23
CA PRO A 79 -28.44 18.76 -25.00
C PRO A 79 -27.34 19.83 -24.92
N GLY A 80 -26.12 19.42 -24.57
CA GLY A 80 -24.97 20.30 -24.32
C GLY A 80 -24.70 20.59 -22.84
N ASP A 81 -25.67 20.35 -21.95
CA ASP A 81 -25.51 20.62 -20.52
C ASP A 81 -24.43 19.72 -19.89
N TYR A 82 -23.61 20.33 -19.03
CA TYR A 82 -22.66 19.62 -18.19
C TYR A 82 -23.43 18.86 -17.10
N VAL A 83 -23.27 17.55 -17.07
CA VAL A 83 -23.84 16.67 -16.05
C VAL A 83 -22.97 16.61 -14.79
N CYS A 84 -23.56 16.93 -13.63
CA CYS A 84 -22.87 17.02 -12.35
C CYS A 84 -23.73 16.58 -11.15
N ASN A 85 -23.14 15.81 -10.23
CA ASN A 85 -23.70 15.51 -8.90
C ASN A 85 -23.00 16.34 -7.83
N GLN A 86 -23.53 16.34 -6.60
CA GLN A 86 -23.01 17.16 -5.52
C GLN A 86 -21.56 16.80 -5.16
N ALA A 87 -21.27 15.50 -5.00
CA ALA A 87 -19.96 15.02 -4.59
C ALA A 87 -18.83 15.39 -5.57
N MET A 88 -19.12 15.41 -6.88
CA MET A 88 -18.17 15.84 -7.89
C MET A 88 -17.94 17.36 -7.84
N LEU A 89 -19.00 18.15 -7.68
CA LEU A 89 -18.88 19.61 -7.55
C LEU A 89 -18.01 20.00 -6.34
N ASP A 90 -18.24 19.37 -5.18
CA ASP A 90 -17.47 19.63 -3.96
C ASP A 90 -15.97 19.37 -4.16
N GLU A 91 -15.63 18.28 -4.85
CA GLU A 91 -14.24 17.94 -5.18
C GLU A 91 -13.62 18.95 -6.16
N LEU A 92 -14.34 19.34 -7.22
CA LEU A 92 -13.82 20.31 -8.19
C LEU A 92 -13.60 21.71 -7.60
N VAL A 93 -14.48 22.14 -6.69
CA VAL A 93 -14.34 23.41 -5.95
C VAL A 93 -13.08 23.40 -5.10
N THR A 94 -12.81 22.29 -4.41
CA THR A 94 -11.61 22.13 -3.57
C THR A 94 -10.31 22.27 -4.36
N ARG A 95 -10.31 21.86 -5.64
CA ARG A 95 -9.13 21.91 -6.53
C ARG A 95 -8.91 23.27 -7.22
N ARG A 96 -9.73 24.29 -6.95
CA ARG A 96 -9.62 25.66 -7.51
C ARG A 96 -9.40 25.69 -9.03
N ILE A 97 -10.27 25.01 -9.77
CA ILE A 97 -10.17 25.01 -11.23
C ILE A 97 -10.39 26.43 -11.81
N GLY A 98 -9.61 26.81 -12.81
CA GLY A 98 -9.55 28.18 -13.33
C GLY A 98 -10.70 28.60 -14.26
N PHE A 99 -11.93 28.14 -14.02
CA PHE A 99 -13.13 28.50 -14.78
C PHE A 99 -14.41 28.17 -14.00
N ASP A 100 -15.53 28.75 -14.44
CA ASP A 100 -16.82 28.60 -13.76
C ASP A 100 -17.45 27.21 -13.99
N LEU A 101 -18.04 26.67 -12.92
CA LEU A 101 -18.78 25.41 -12.90
C LEU A 101 -20.30 25.65 -12.76
N PRO A 102 -21.13 24.67 -13.14
CA PRO A 102 -22.51 24.62 -12.71
C PRO A 102 -22.62 24.81 -11.18
N LYS A 103 -23.52 25.70 -10.74
CA LYS A 103 -23.66 26.06 -9.32
C LYS A 103 -24.47 25.05 -8.50
N LYS A 104 -25.17 24.14 -9.17
CA LYS A 104 -26.06 23.16 -8.56
C LYS A 104 -25.91 21.84 -9.30
N PRO A 105 -26.06 20.70 -8.61
CA PRO A 105 -26.14 19.40 -9.26
C PRO A 105 -27.42 19.31 -10.09
N ASN A 106 -27.38 18.56 -11.20
CA ASN A 106 -28.55 18.28 -12.05
C ASN A 106 -28.93 16.79 -12.10
N PHE A 107 -28.19 15.92 -11.38
CA PHE A 107 -28.56 14.53 -11.16
C PHE A 107 -28.19 14.04 -9.75
N ILE A 108 -28.81 12.93 -9.36
CA ILE A 108 -28.47 12.16 -8.15
C ILE A 108 -28.01 10.75 -8.53
N ASP A 109 -27.12 10.19 -7.71
CA ASP A 109 -26.56 8.86 -7.92
C ASP A 109 -27.61 7.77 -7.76
N ILE A 110 -27.46 6.70 -8.53
CA ILE A 110 -28.31 5.51 -8.45
C ILE A 110 -27.47 4.26 -8.44
N LEU A 111 -27.82 3.38 -7.51
CA LEU A 111 -27.33 2.02 -7.45
C LEU A 111 -28.54 1.11 -7.20
N GLU A 112 -29.12 0.57 -8.27
CA GLU A 112 -30.24 -0.35 -8.14
C GLU A 112 -29.74 -1.75 -7.76
N SER A 113 -30.40 -2.40 -6.80
CA SER A 113 -30.06 -3.78 -6.45
C SER A 113 -30.34 -4.71 -7.62
N TYR A 114 -29.29 -5.36 -8.12
CA TYR A 114 -29.44 -6.35 -9.18
C TYR A 114 -30.24 -7.56 -8.70
N ARG A 115 -31.27 -7.94 -9.47
CA ARG A 115 -32.06 -9.15 -9.23
C ARG A 115 -31.77 -10.17 -10.33
N PHE A 116 -31.18 -11.29 -9.94
CA PHE A 116 -30.91 -12.37 -10.88
C PHE A 116 -32.19 -13.12 -11.23
N ASP A 117 -32.67 -12.96 -12.47
CA ASP A 117 -33.81 -13.73 -12.97
C ASP A 117 -33.34 -15.10 -13.49
N GLU A 118 -33.42 -16.10 -12.62
CA GLU A 118 -33.06 -17.47 -12.94
C GLU A 118 -33.94 -18.12 -14.01
N SER A 119 -35.15 -17.62 -14.24
CA SER A 119 -36.09 -18.19 -15.22
C SER A 119 -35.69 -17.85 -16.66
N GLN A 120 -34.98 -16.73 -16.84
CA GLN A 120 -34.49 -16.26 -18.14
C GLN A 120 -33.02 -16.64 -18.38
N PHE A 121 -32.37 -17.30 -17.42
CA PHE A 121 -30.95 -17.65 -17.52
C PHE A 121 -30.68 -18.72 -18.58
N THR A 122 -29.72 -18.45 -19.46
CA THR A 122 -29.24 -19.41 -20.47
C THR A 122 -27.74 -19.63 -20.32
N THR A 123 -27.32 -20.89 -20.27
CA THR A 123 -25.89 -21.26 -20.24
C THR A 123 -25.23 -20.90 -21.56
N LYS A 124 -24.04 -20.28 -21.49
CA LYS A 124 -23.24 -19.91 -22.65
C LYS A 124 -21.99 -20.79 -22.77
N CYS A 125 -21.44 -20.90 -23.97
CA CYS A 125 -20.15 -21.58 -24.19
C CYS A 125 -19.01 -20.61 -23.94
N GLN A 126 -17.86 -21.13 -23.49
CA GLN A 126 -16.64 -20.32 -23.44
C GLN A 126 -16.11 -20.11 -24.86
N VAL A 127 -15.46 -18.97 -25.10
CA VAL A 127 -14.71 -18.74 -26.33
C VAL A 127 -13.70 -19.86 -26.52
N SER A 128 -13.60 -20.37 -27.74
CA SER A 128 -12.63 -21.42 -28.10
C SER A 128 -11.98 -21.05 -29.43
N GLY A 129 -10.70 -21.35 -29.58
CA GLY A 129 -9.93 -21.18 -30.81
C GLY A 129 -9.08 -22.42 -31.07
N GLN A 130 -8.41 -22.48 -32.23
CA GLN A 130 -7.40 -23.52 -32.46
C GLN A 130 -6.17 -23.22 -31.58
N PRO A 131 -5.79 -24.08 -30.62
CA PRO A 131 -4.73 -23.79 -29.65
C PRO A 131 -3.30 -23.74 -30.21
N LEU A 132 -3.09 -23.96 -31.51
CA LEU A 132 -1.93 -24.70 -32.01
C LEU A 132 -0.81 -23.90 -32.71
N ALA A 133 -0.82 -22.57 -32.73
CA ALA A 133 0.24 -21.80 -33.41
C ALA A 133 1.08 -20.86 -32.53
N TYR A 134 0.64 -20.53 -31.32
CA TYR A 134 1.31 -19.53 -30.48
C TYR A 134 1.88 -20.18 -29.22
N THR A 135 3.17 -19.97 -29.01
CA THR A 135 3.93 -20.40 -27.83
C THR A 135 4.64 -19.20 -27.21
N PHE A 136 5.10 -19.33 -25.97
CA PHE A 136 6.07 -18.42 -25.36
C PHE A 136 7.21 -19.22 -24.76
N ASP A 137 8.40 -18.63 -24.66
CA ASP A 137 9.57 -19.28 -24.07
C ASP A 137 9.50 -19.22 -22.54
N GLY A 138 9.02 -20.29 -21.91
CA GLY A 138 8.75 -20.37 -20.47
C GLY A 138 9.57 -21.45 -19.74
N TYR A 139 9.51 -21.41 -18.41
CA TYR A 139 10.15 -22.38 -17.53
C TYR A 139 9.16 -23.45 -17.08
N LEU A 140 9.21 -24.63 -17.70
CA LEU A 140 8.38 -25.77 -17.30
C LEU A 140 8.73 -26.22 -15.88
N ARG A 141 7.72 -26.34 -15.01
CA ARG A 141 7.91 -26.78 -13.62
C ARG A 141 7.51 -28.24 -13.45
N GLN A 142 8.07 -28.86 -12.41
CA GLN A 142 7.69 -30.21 -12.00
C GLN A 142 6.23 -30.26 -11.53
N GLY A 143 5.64 -31.46 -11.64
CA GLY A 143 4.27 -31.73 -11.19
C GLY A 143 3.23 -30.91 -11.95
N ASN A 144 2.26 -30.38 -11.21
CA ASN A 144 1.15 -29.59 -11.74
C ASN A 144 1.32 -28.08 -11.54
N ARG A 145 2.54 -27.62 -11.20
CA ARG A 145 2.83 -26.20 -10.92
C ARG A 145 2.68 -25.28 -12.13
N GLY A 146 2.72 -25.82 -13.35
CA GLY A 146 2.56 -25.08 -14.59
C GLY A 146 3.88 -24.57 -15.17
N VAL A 147 3.84 -23.40 -15.81
CA VAL A 147 5.00 -22.81 -16.51
C VAL A 147 5.25 -21.41 -15.97
N GLY A 148 6.50 -21.14 -15.59
CA GLY A 148 6.94 -19.82 -15.16
C GLY A 148 7.26 -18.91 -16.34
N THR A 149 6.83 -17.65 -16.27
CA THR A 149 7.34 -16.55 -17.12
C THR A 149 8.68 -16.02 -16.61
N ARG A 150 9.00 -16.31 -15.35
CA ARG A 150 10.26 -15.98 -14.66
C ARG A 150 10.76 -17.18 -13.83
N ASN A 151 12.00 -17.11 -13.38
CA ASN A 151 12.67 -18.08 -12.52
C ASN A 151 13.42 -17.35 -11.41
N PHE A 152 12.69 -16.97 -10.36
CA PHE A 152 13.25 -16.30 -9.20
C PHE A 152 13.55 -17.28 -8.06
N ILE A 153 14.58 -16.96 -7.27
CA ILE A 153 14.70 -17.47 -5.91
C ILE A 153 14.01 -16.46 -4.99
N VAL A 154 13.06 -16.94 -4.20
CA VAL A 154 12.26 -16.09 -3.31
C VAL A 154 12.76 -16.22 -1.87
N VAL A 155 12.92 -15.09 -1.19
CA VAL A 155 13.11 -15.03 0.26
C VAL A 155 11.85 -14.45 0.88
N MET A 156 11.05 -15.29 1.54
CA MET A 156 9.72 -14.93 2.00
C MET A 156 9.66 -14.87 3.51
N GLY A 157 9.19 -13.75 4.05
CA GLY A 157 8.83 -13.66 5.45
C GLY A 157 7.46 -14.31 5.68
N THR A 158 7.28 -15.09 6.74
CA THR A 158 5.93 -15.59 7.10
C THR A 158 5.10 -14.55 7.84
N SER A 159 5.76 -13.53 8.40
CA SER A 159 5.17 -12.46 9.19
C SER A 159 5.88 -11.12 8.94
N SER A 160 5.24 -10.02 9.34
CA SER A 160 5.83 -8.67 9.31
C SER A 160 7.15 -8.56 10.08
N ARG A 161 7.39 -9.39 11.10
CA ARG A 161 8.61 -9.36 11.93
C ARG A 161 9.87 -9.76 11.18
N SER A 162 9.72 -10.57 10.14
CA SER A 162 10.83 -11.07 9.31
C SER A 162 11.12 -10.17 8.09
N SER A 163 10.32 -9.13 7.87
CA SER A 163 10.42 -8.25 6.69
C SER A 163 11.78 -7.56 6.56
N GLY A 164 12.40 -7.11 7.67
CA GLY A 164 13.74 -6.53 7.65
C GLY A 164 14.80 -7.56 7.22
N PHE A 165 14.71 -8.77 7.76
CA PHE A 165 15.64 -9.88 7.47
C PHE A 165 15.61 -10.29 5.99
N VAL A 166 14.41 -10.51 5.43
CA VAL A 166 14.31 -10.99 4.04
C VAL A 166 14.76 -9.94 3.03
N LYS A 167 14.52 -8.65 3.31
CA LYS A 167 15.07 -7.53 2.52
C LYS A 167 16.60 -7.51 2.58
N ALA A 168 17.18 -7.61 3.77
CA ALA A 168 18.63 -7.63 3.96
C ALA A 168 19.28 -8.83 3.25
N LEU A 169 18.67 -10.00 3.32
CA LEU A 169 19.15 -11.21 2.66
C LEU A 169 19.09 -11.08 1.13
N ALA A 170 17.95 -10.66 0.56
CA ALA A 170 17.84 -10.49 -0.88
C ALA A 170 18.79 -9.41 -1.43
N ALA A 171 19.05 -8.34 -0.67
CA ALA A 171 19.96 -7.26 -1.06
C ALA A 171 21.40 -7.77 -1.31
N ARG A 172 21.84 -8.86 -0.67
CA ARG A 172 23.16 -9.47 -0.92
C ARG A 172 23.32 -10.03 -2.34
N PHE A 173 22.20 -10.34 -2.99
CA PHE A 173 22.16 -10.94 -4.32
C PHE A 173 21.76 -9.93 -5.41
N LYS A 174 21.69 -8.62 -5.09
CA LYS A 174 21.30 -7.58 -6.06
C LYS A 174 22.19 -7.54 -7.31
N SER A 175 23.45 -7.95 -7.18
CA SER A 175 24.42 -8.03 -8.29
C SER A 175 24.54 -9.43 -8.92
N LEU A 176 23.70 -10.40 -8.51
CA LEU A 176 23.71 -11.74 -9.07
C LEU A 176 23.28 -11.69 -10.54
N HIS A 177 24.16 -12.16 -11.43
CA HIS A 177 23.85 -12.40 -12.83
C HIS A 177 24.11 -13.88 -13.12
N SER A 178 23.04 -14.66 -13.25
CA SER A 178 23.13 -16.10 -13.53
C SER A 178 22.14 -16.46 -14.63
N PRO A 179 22.60 -16.83 -15.85
CA PRO A 179 21.71 -17.23 -16.93
C PRO A 179 20.75 -18.34 -16.48
N GLY A 180 19.47 -18.18 -16.76
CA GLY A 180 18.42 -19.10 -16.31
C GLY A 180 17.94 -18.87 -14.88
N ILE A 181 18.36 -17.80 -14.19
CA ILE A 181 17.80 -17.32 -12.92
C ILE A 181 17.59 -15.81 -13.06
N ASP A 182 16.35 -15.36 -12.91
CA ASP A 182 15.99 -13.94 -13.11
C ASP A 182 16.37 -13.07 -11.90
N GLY A 183 16.60 -13.67 -10.73
CA GLY A 183 17.17 -12.97 -9.57
C GLY A 183 16.79 -13.61 -8.23
N VAL A 184 17.14 -12.90 -7.14
CA VAL A 184 16.70 -13.20 -5.78
C VAL A 184 15.85 -12.04 -5.27
N VAL A 185 14.61 -12.29 -4.86
CA VAL A 185 13.67 -11.23 -4.47
C VAL A 185 13.07 -11.43 -3.08
N PRO A 186 12.87 -10.36 -2.30
CA PRO A 186 12.23 -10.43 -1.00
C PRO A 186 10.70 -10.35 -1.12
N LEU A 187 9.99 -11.19 -0.36
CA LEU A 187 8.56 -11.02 -0.07
C LEU A 187 8.41 -10.58 1.38
N ALA A 188 8.43 -9.28 1.57
CA ALA A 188 8.16 -8.61 2.84
C ALA A 188 6.74 -8.03 2.80
N HIS A 189 5.94 -8.34 3.83
CA HIS A 189 4.56 -7.87 3.98
C HIS A 189 4.31 -7.43 5.43
N THR A 190 3.12 -6.89 5.73
CA THR A 190 2.81 -6.26 7.02
C THR A 190 1.84 -7.04 7.91
N GLU A 191 1.66 -8.32 7.61
CA GLU A 191 0.65 -9.17 8.27
C GLU A 191 1.28 -10.22 9.19
N GLY A 192 0.51 -10.72 10.16
CA GLY A 192 0.92 -11.85 11.01
C GLY A 192 1.96 -11.53 12.09
N GLY A 193 2.25 -10.25 12.35
CA GLY A 193 3.27 -9.82 13.33
C GLY A 193 2.86 -9.89 14.80
N GLY A 194 1.59 -10.21 15.11
CA GLY A 194 1.10 -10.37 16.47
C GLY A 194 1.42 -11.76 17.06
N TYR A 195 1.39 -11.85 18.40
CA TYR A 195 1.44 -13.14 19.09
C TYR A 195 0.11 -13.90 19.00
N GLN A 196 -1.00 -13.18 18.84
CA GLN A 196 -2.32 -13.77 18.67
C GLN A 196 -2.58 -14.09 17.19
N ARG A 197 -3.38 -15.13 16.96
CA ARG A 197 -3.81 -15.50 15.61
C ARG A 197 -4.71 -14.39 15.02
N PRO A 198 -4.33 -13.76 13.91
CA PRO A 198 -5.11 -12.68 13.31
C PRO A 198 -6.40 -13.21 12.67
N ASN A 199 -7.40 -12.32 12.50
CA ASN A 199 -8.70 -12.70 11.93
C ASN A 199 -8.56 -13.15 10.47
N ASN A 200 -7.67 -12.52 9.71
CA ASN A 200 -7.35 -12.88 8.33
C ASN A 200 -6.31 -14.01 8.21
N SER A 201 -6.03 -14.79 9.28
CA SER A 201 -4.97 -15.83 9.26
C SER A 201 -5.08 -16.81 8.09
N GLU A 202 -6.30 -17.17 7.68
CA GLU A 202 -6.51 -18.04 6.51
C GLU A 202 -6.11 -17.35 5.20
N HIS A 203 -6.47 -16.07 5.00
CA HIS A 203 -6.04 -15.31 3.83
C HIS A 203 -4.51 -15.26 3.77
N VAL A 204 -3.85 -14.92 4.87
CA VAL A 204 -2.39 -14.82 4.93
C VAL A 204 -1.73 -16.17 4.61
N LEU A 205 -2.13 -17.26 5.27
CA LEU A 205 -1.55 -18.59 5.04
C LEU A 205 -1.78 -19.08 3.61
N ARG A 206 -2.96 -18.83 3.04
CA ARG A 206 -3.28 -19.18 1.65
C ARG A 206 -2.44 -18.40 0.66
N THR A 207 -2.29 -17.09 0.87
CA THR A 207 -1.44 -16.23 0.04
C THR A 207 0.01 -16.70 0.07
N LEU A 208 0.56 -16.95 1.26
CA LEU A 208 1.94 -17.46 1.42
C LEU A 208 2.13 -18.83 0.77
N ALA A 209 1.17 -19.75 0.92
CA ALA A 209 1.20 -21.06 0.28
C ALA A 209 1.14 -20.95 -1.26
N GLY A 210 0.33 -20.04 -1.78
CA GLY A 210 0.26 -19.73 -3.21
C GLY A 210 1.57 -19.19 -3.78
N PHE A 211 2.19 -18.22 -3.09
CA PHE A 211 3.52 -17.72 -3.45
C PHE A 211 4.57 -18.84 -3.44
N PHE A 212 4.52 -19.72 -2.43
CA PHE A 212 5.47 -20.82 -2.27
C PHE A 212 5.52 -21.73 -3.50
N VAL A 213 4.36 -22.10 -4.05
CA VAL A 213 4.28 -23.04 -5.19
C VAL A 213 4.18 -22.35 -6.55
N HIS A 214 4.17 -21.01 -6.59
CA HIS A 214 3.95 -20.23 -7.79
C HIS A 214 4.94 -20.61 -8.92
N PRO A 215 4.52 -20.71 -10.19
CA PRO A 215 5.40 -21.17 -11.28
C PRO A 215 6.62 -20.27 -11.56
N ASN A 216 6.59 -18.99 -11.16
CA ASN A 216 7.76 -18.11 -11.29
C ASN A 216 8.84 -18.35 -10.21
N VAL A 217 8.57 -19.22 -9.23
CA VAL A 217 9.47 -19.51 -8.11
C VAL A 217 10.27 -20.79 -8.41
N GLY A 218 11.56 -20.63 -8.63
CA GLY A 218 12.49 -21.77 -8.80
C GLY A 218 12.90 -22.39 -7.48
N ALA A 219 13.17 -21.56 -6.49
CA ALA A 219 13.35 -21.97 -5.10
C ALA A 219 12.79 -20.93 -4.13
N ILE A 220 12.47 -21.35 -2.90
CA ILE A 220 11.97 -20.46 -1.85
C ILE A 220 12.58 -20.76 -0.48
N LEU A 221 13.04 -19.72 0.20
CA LEU A 221 13.42 -19.74 1.61
C LEU A 221 12.35 -19.02 2.42
N ALA A 222 11.57 -19.76 3.21
CA ALA A 222 10.58 -19.19 4.14
C ALA A 222 11.24 -18.89 5.49
N VAL A 223 11.06 -17.68 6.01
CA VAL A 223 11.77 -17.17 7.19
C VAL A 223 10.80 -16.72 8.27
N ASP A 224 11.07 -17.11 9.51
CA ASP A 224 10.36 -16.69 10.71
C ASP A 224 11.30 -16.52 11.92
N TYR A 225 10.77 -16.01 13.04
CA TYR A 225 11.40 -16.19 14.36
C TYR A 225 10.80 -17.37 15.14
N GLY A 226 9.66 -17.90 14.69
CA GLY A 226 8.96 -19.04 15.27
C GLY A 226 8.02 -18.70 16.42
N THR A 227 8.12 -17.49 16.99
CA THR A 227 7.25 -17.01 18.08
C THR A 227 5.91 -16.44 17.59
N GLU A 228 5.80 -16.15 16.30
CA GLU A 228 4.63 -15.56 15.68
C GLU A 228 3.49 -16.58 15.51
N ALA A 229 2.25 -16.08 15.51
CA ALA A 229 1.10 -16.93 15.20
C ALA A 229 1.10 -17.44 13.76
N ILE A 230 1.68 -16.66 12.83
CA ILE A 230 1.92 -17.06 11.44
C ILE A 230 3.42 -17.32 11.27
N ASN A 231 3.79 -18.59 11.33
CA ASN A 231 5.18 -19.06 11.30
C ASN A 231 5.35 -20.22 10.30
N ASN A 232 6.57 -20.72 10.14
CA ASN A 232 6.93 -21.80 9.22
C ASN A 232 6.13 -23.08 9.51
N ALA A 233 5.88 -23.40 10.79
CA ALA A 233 5.10 -24.57 11.17
C ALA A 233 3.62 -24.42 10.73
N ALA A 234 3.02 -23.25 10.94
CA ALA A 234 1.65 -22.96 10.52
C ALA A 234 1.52 -22.99 8.99
N LEU A 235 2.47 -22.42 8.25
CA LEU A 235 2.51 -22.46 6.79
C LEU A 235 2.61 -23.90 6.28
N LYS A 236 3.56 -24.69 6.81
CA LYS A 236 3.73 -26.10 6.42
C LYS A 236 2.48 -26.93 6.70
N ALA A 237 1.86 -26.74 7.87
CA ALA A 237 0.62 -27.42 8.23
C ALA A 237 -0.53 -27.06 7.27
N TYR A 238 -0.68 -25.77 6.94
CA TYR A 238 -1.67 -25.30 5.98
C TYR A 238 -1.45 -25.93 4.59
N MET A 239 -0.21 -25.89 4.09
CA MET A 239 0.13 -26.47 2.79
C MET A 239 -0.18 -27.97 2.71
N LEU A 240 0.14 -28.73 3.76
CA LEU A 240 -0.18 -30.17 3.83
C LEU A 240 -1.69 -30.42 3.88
N GLN A 241 -2.41 -29.68 4.73
CA GLN A 241 -3.86 -29.80 4.89
C GLN A 241 -4.61 -29.51 3.58
N HIS A 242 -4.12 -28.52 2.81
CA HIS A 242 -4.74 -28.07 1.57
C HIS A 242 -4.06 -28.65 0.31
N SER A 243 -3.19 -29.65 0.46
CA SER A 243 -2.55 -30.38 -0.66
C SER A 243 -1.77 -29.50 -1.65
N TYR A 244 -1.09 -28.46 -1.15
CA TYR A 244 -0.16 -27.67 -1.98
C TYR A 244 1.06 -28.54 -2.34
N PRO A 245 1.54 -28.51 -3.61
CA PRO A 245 2.64 -29.36 -4.09
C PRO A 245 4.02 -28.87 -3.63
N MET A 246 4.23 -28.77 -2.31
CA MET A 246 5.46 -28.26 -1.70
C MET A 246 6.72 -29.06 -2.12
N ASN A 247 6.57 -30.36 -2.35
CA ASN A 247 7.68 -31.24 -2.75
C ASN A 247 8.16 -30.99 -4.19
N ASP A 248 7.39 -30.29 -5.02
CA ASP A 248 7.75 -29.91 -6.39
C ASP A 248 8.50 -28.57 -6.45
N VAL A 249 8.89 -28.02 -5.29
CA VAL A 249 9.61 -26.75 -5.13
C VAL A 249 10.90 -27.02 -4.38
N ILE A 250 12.03 -26.51 -4.89
CA ILE A 250 13.27 -26.46 -4.10
C ILE A 250 13.03 -25.45 -2.95
N HIS A 251 13.11 -25.89 -1.70
CA HIS A 251 12.77 -25.01 -0.60
C HIS A 251 13.50 -25.34 0.70
N ASP A 252 13.49 -24.39 1.63
CA ASP A 252 13.86 -24.60 3.03
C ASP A 252 13.07 -23.64 3.94
N PHE A 253 13.01 -24.00 5.22
CA PHE A 253 12.40 -23.19 6.27
C PHE A 253 13.49 -22.78 7.24
N LEU A 254 13.73 -21.48 7.38
CA LEU A 254 14.73 -20.90 8.26
C LEU A 254 14.06 -20.17 9.42
N SER A 255 14.21 -20.71 10.62
CA SER A 255 13.91 -19.99 11.86
C SER A 255 15.15 -19.26 12.36
N ILE A 256 15.00 -17.97 12.68
CA ILE A 256 16.08 -17.12 13.17
C ILE A 256 16.30 -17.42 14.67
N GLU A 257 17.34 -18.21 14.96
CA GLU A 257 17.73 -18.62 16.32
C GLU A 257 19.21 -18.27 16.56
N GLY A 258 19.53 -16.98 16.67
CA GLY A 258 20.91 -16.51 16.72
C GLY A 258 21.04 -15.04 16.34
N GLY A 259 22.28 -14.58 16.18
CA GLY A 259 22.55 -13.24 15.66
C GLY A 259 22.02 -13.06 14.23
N PHE A 260 21.50 -11.86 13.95
CA PHE A 260 20.90 -11.49 12.68
C PHE A 260 21.87 -11.70 11.52
N ASP A 261 23.07 -11.13 11.59
CA ASP A 261 24.09 -11.23 10.54
C ASP A 261 24.56 -12.65 10.25
N GLU A 262 24.65 -13.48 11.30
CA GLU A 262 24.97 -14.90 11.17
C GLU A 262 23.88 -15.63 10.39
N HIS A 263 22.61 -15.37 10.71
CA HIS A 263 21.49 -15.99 10.03
C HIS A 263 21.33 -15.48 8.60
N VAL A 264 21.61 -14.20 8.31
CA VAL A 264 21.67 -13.71 6.93
C VAL A 264 22.79 -14.43 6.15
N LYS A 265 23.94 -14.72 6.76
CA LYS A 265 25.00 -15.53 6.11
C LYS A 265 24.55 -16.97 5.87
N LYS A 266 23.87 -17.59 6.84
CA LYS A 266 23.30 -18.95 6.72
C LYS A 266 22.27 -19.03 5.58
N GLY A 267 21.35 -18.06 5.52
CA GLY A 267 20.38 -17.94 4.43
C GLY A 267 21.05 -17.72 3.07
N ALA A 268 22.09 -16.89 3.02
CA ALA A 268 22.87 -16.67 1.78
C ALA A 268 23.57 -17.96 1.33
N GLY A 269 24.25 -18.67 2.21
CA GLY A 269 24.88 -19.96 1.88
C GLY A 269 23.88 -21.01 1.38
N LYS A 270 22.65 -21.00 1.93
CA LYS A 270 21.57 -21.85 1.43
C LYS A 270 21.16 -21.48 -0.01
N ILE A 271 20.94 -20.20 -0.28
CA ILE A 271 20.59 -19.71 -1.63
C ILE A 271 21.71 -20.03 -2.62
N GLU A 272 22.97 -19.81 -2.24
CA GLU A 272 24.15 -20.14 -3.04
C GLU A 272 24.19 -21.62 -3.41
N SER A 273 23.85 -22.52 -2.48
CA SER A 273 23.79 -23.96 -2.75
C SER A 273 22.74 -24.35 -3.79
N TRP A 274 21.68 -23.56 -3.94
CA TRP A 274 20.61 -23.80 -4.91
C TRP A 274 20.89 -23.26 -6.31
N LEU A 275 21.87 -22.37 -6.49
CA LEU A 275 22.08 -21.67 -7.77
C LEU A 275 22.25 -22.64 -8.95
N HIS A 276 22.92 -23.77 -8.74
CA HIS A 276 23.08 -24.78 -9.79
C HIS A 276 21.77 -25.54 -10.07
N GLU A 277 21.03 -25.91 -9.03
CA GLU A 277 19.79 -26.71 -9.14
C GLU A 277 18.60 -25.91 -9.70
N VAL A 278 18.52 -24.62 -9.36
CA VAL A 278 17.45 -23.71 -9.80
C VAL A 278 17.64 -23.28 -11.25
N LYS A 279 18.90 -23.24 -11.72
CA LYS A 279 19.22 -22.85 -13.08
C LYS A 279 18.49 -23.75 -14.08
N THR A 280 17.70 -23.13 -14.94
CA THR A 280 16.86 -23.83 -15.91
C THR A 280 16.72 -22.99 -17.18
N GLU A 281 16.65 -23.65 -18.33
CA GLU A 281 16.49 -22.98 -19.62
C GLU A 281 15.01 -22.79 -19.95
N ARG A 282 14.72 -21.72 -20.70
CA ARG A 282 13.38 -21.52 -21.26
C ARG A 282 13.16 -22.51 -22.40
N THR A 283 11.92 -22.93 -22.57
CA THR A 283 11.49 -23.80 -23.67
C THR A 283 10.19 -23.27 -24.27
N PRO A 284 9.87 -23.56 -25.54
CA PRO A 284 8.57 -23.20 -26.10
C PRO A 284 7.43 -23.88 -25.33
N GLN A 285 6.52 -23.09 -24.78
CA GLN A 285 5.38 -23.53 -23.97
C GLN A 285 4.06 -23.00 -24.53
N SER A 286 2.99 -23.77 -24.36
CA SER A 286 1.65 -23.39 -24.81
C SER A 286 1.15 -22.16 -24.03
N LEU A 287 0.44 -21.25 -24.72
CA LEU A 287 -0.26 -20.13 -24.07
C LEU A 287 -1.34 -20.57 -23.07
N SER A 288 -1.75 -21.84 -23.07
CA SER A 288 -2.64 -22.40 -22.04
C SER A 288 -2.07 -22.30 -20.61
N HIS A 289 -0.75 -22.09 -20.48
CA HIS A 289 -0.11 -21.85 -19.19
C HIS A 289 -0.05 -20.37 -18.78
N LEU A 290 -0.47 -19.43 -19.63
CA LEU A 290 -0.58 -18.03 -19.23
C LEU A 290 -1.81 -17.82 -18.37
N ARG A 291 -1.60 -17.17 -17.22
CA ARG A 291 -2.63 -16.80 -16.25
C ARG A 291 -2.48 -15.31 -15.97
N VAL A 292 -3.40 -14.53 -16.52
CA VAL A 292 -3.33 -13.06 -16.50
C VAL A 292 -4.10 -12.51 -15.31
N ALA A 293 -3.45 -11.72 -14.47
CA ALA A 293 -4.12 -10.86 -13.51
C ALA A 293 -4.62 -9.59 -14.21
N LEU A 294 -5.91 -9.28 -14.07
CA LEU A 294 -6.54 -8.07 -14.59
C LEU A 294 -6.78 -7.11 -13.43
N GLN A 295 -6.04 -6.00 -13.38
CA GLN A 295 -6.07 -5.06 -12.26
C GLN A 295 -6.21 -3.62 -12.74
N CYS A 296 -6.97 -2.81 -12.00
CA CYS A 296 -6.94 -1.35 -12.12
C CYS A 296 -6.07 -0.72 -11.02
N GLY A 297 -5.45 0.42 -11.34
CA GLY A 297 -4.84 1.30 -10.35
C GLY A 297 -5.58 2.63 -10.26
N GLY A 298 -4.91 3.72 -10.62
CA GLY A 298 -5.54 5.04 -10.70
C GLY A 298 -6.50 5.16 -11.90
N SER A 299 -7.74 4.68 -11.76
CA SER A 299 -8.78 4.72 -12.79
C SER A 299 -9.24 6.15 -13.14
N ASP A 300 -9.66 6.34 -14.38
CA ASP A 300 -10.25 7.56 -14.94
C ASP A 300 -11.46 7.23 -15.85
N ALA A 301 -12.12 8.24 -16.40
CA ALA A 301 -13.25 8.02 -17.31
C ALA A 301 -12.90 7.22 -18.58
N PHE A 302 -11.63 7.22 -19.01
CA PHE A 302 -11.19 6.53 -20.22
C PHE A 302 -10.77 5.08 -19.98
N SER A 303 -10.65 4.67 -18.72
CA SER A 303 -10.31 3.30 -18.33
C SER A 303 -11.32 2.31 -18.93
N GLY A 304 -12.62 2.59 -18.84
CA GLY A 304 -13.68 1.78 -19.46
C GLY A 304 -13.85 1.95 -20.97
N ILE A 305 -13.10 2.87 -21.61
CA ILE A 305 -13.19 3.17 -23.06
C ILE A 305 -12.00 2.58 -23.82
N SER A 306 -10.82 2.55 -23.20
CA SER A 306 -9.55 2.20 -23.83
C SER A 306 -8.85 1.05 -23.11
N GLY A 307 -8.24 1.31 -21.94
CA GLY A 307 -7.37 0.36 -21.24
C GLY A 307 -8.04 -0.94 -20.83
N ASN A 308 -9.22 -0.88 -20.20
CA ASN A 308 -9.93 -2.09 -19.75
C ASN A 308 -10.43 -2.93 -20.94
N PRO A 309 -11.08 -2.35 -21.97
CA PRO A 309 -11.40 -3.07 -23.21
C PRO A 309 -10.17 -3.67 -23.91
N LEU A 310 -9.03 -2.98 -23.93
CA LEU A 310 -7.79 -3.48 -24.51
C LEU A 310 -7.25 -4.71 -23.76
N ALA A 311 -7.21 -4.63 -22.43
CA ALA A 311 -6.85 -5.77 -21.58
C ALA A 311 -7.80 -6.96 -21.79
N ALA A 312 -9.11 -6.69 -21.89
CA ALA A 312 -10.12 -7.71 -22.16
C ALA A 312 -9.97 -8.37 -23.53
N TRP A 313 -9.62 -7.61 -24.56
CA TRP A 313 -9.35 -8.13 -25.90
C TRP A 313 -8.20 -9.13 -25.88
N SER A 314 -7.07 -8.78 -25.25
CA SER A 314 -5.91 -9.68 -25.17
C SER A 314 -6.20 -10.91 -24.29
N ALA A 315 -6.89 -10.70 -23.16
CA ALA A 315 -7.34 -11.78 -22.28
C ALA A 315 -8.27 -12.78 -22.98
N ARG A 316 -9.18 -12.30 -23.86
CA ARG A 316 -10.04 -13.15 -24.69
C ARG A 316 -9.20 -14.08 -25.56
N GLU A 317 -8.16 -13.58 -26.23
CA GLU A 317 -7.30 -14.41 -27.10
C GLU A 317 -6.48 -15.43 -26.29
N ILE A 318 -6.01 -15.06 -25.09
CA ILE A 318 -5.35 -15.99 -24.17
C ILE A 318 -6.30 -17.11 -23.72
N ILE A 319 -7.55 -16.78 -23.37
CA ILE A 319 -8.58 -17.77 -23.00
C ILE A 319 -8.94 -18.66 -24.21
N ARG A 320 -9.03 -18.11 -25.43
CA ARG A 320 -9.23 -18.89 -26.65
C ARG A 320 -8.11 -19.91 -26.89
N ALA A 321 -6.90 -19.60 -26.46
CA ALA A 321 -5.74 -20.49 -26.49
C ALA A 321 -5.66 -21.46 -25.29
N GLY A 322 -6.66 -21.45 -24.39
CA GLY A 322 -6.75 -22.32 -23.23
C GLY A 322 -6.14 -21.75 -21.94
N GLY A 323 -5.66 -20.50 -21.97
CA GLY A 323 -5.10 -19.81 -20.81
C GLY A 323 -6.19 -19.32 -19.85
N SER A 324 -5.80 -18.48 -18.89
CA SER A 324 -6.72 -17.91 -17.90
C SER A 324 -6.59 -16.41 -17.76
N ALA A 325 -7.69 -15.77 -17.36
CA ALA A 325 -7.66 -14.39 -16.87
C ALA A 325 -8.44 -14.30 -15.55
N ASN A 326 -7.94 -13.52 -14.60
CA ASN A 326 -8.52 -13.34 -13.27
C ASN A 326 -8.81 -11.86 -13.04
N LEU A 327 -10.09 -11.52 -12.92
CA LEU A 327 -10.56 -10.22 -12.46
C LEU A 327 -10.85 -10.26 -10.97
N ALA A 328 -10.45 -9.25 -10.22
CA ALA A 328 -10.68 -9.18 -8.78
C ALA A 328 -11.51 -7.92 -8.44
N GLU A 329 -11.17 -7.19 -7.37
CA GLU A 329 -11.70 -5.84 -7.08
C GLU A 329 -13.23 -5.85 -6.86
N THR A 330 -13.70 -6.53 -5.82
CA THR A 330 -15.15 -6.77 -5.60
C THR A 330 -15.95 -5.49 -5.43
N ASP A 331 -15.40 -4.51 -4.71
CA ASP A 331 -16.01 -3.19 -4.54
C ASP A 331 -16.11 -2.43 -5.88
N GLU A 332 -15.14 -2.61 -6.78
CA GLU A 332 -15.16 -2.04 -8.13
C GLU A 332 -16.06 -2.79 -9.11
N LEU A 333 -16.88 -3.75 -8.68
CA LEU A 333 -17.91 -4.38 -9.52
C LEU A 333 -19.33 -4.15 -9.01
N ILE A 334 -19.50 -3.41 -7.91
CA ILE A 334 -20.79 -3.06 -7.35
C ILE A 334 -21.50 -2.07 -8.29
N GLY A 335 -22.66 -2.46 -8.82
CA GLY A 335 -23.39 -1.74 -9.86
C GLY A 335 -23.09 -2.21 -11.29
N ALA A 336 -22.14 -3.12 -11.48
CA ALA A 336 -21.82 -3.71 -12.79
C ALA A 336 -22.31 -5.16 -12.94
N GLU A 337 -23.13 -5.65 -11.99
CA GLU A 337 -23.61 -7.04 -11.94
C GLU A 337 -24.33 -7.43 -13.23
N HIS A 338 -25.11 -6.51 -13.81
CA HIS A 338 -25.79 -6.75 -15.08
C HIS A 338 -24.80 -7.11 -16.20
N TYR A 339 -23.68 -6.39 -16.32
CA TYR A 339 -22.67 -6.66 -17.33
C TYR A 339 -21.92 -7.97 -17.07
N VAL A 340 -21.47 -8.19 -15.83
CA VAL A 340 -20.71 -9.39 -15.47
C VAL A 340 -21.52 -10.66 -15.72
N LEU A 341 -22.82 -10.63 -15.42
CA LEU A 341 -23.72 -11.78 -15.50
C LEU A 341 -24.38 -12.00 -16.88
N GLN A 342 -24.13 -11.13 -17.87
CA GLN A 342 -24.59 -11.33 -19.26
C GLN A 342 -24.08 -12.64 -19.88
N ASN A 343 -22.90 -13.11 -19.44
CA ASN A 343 -22.27 -14.32 -19.94
C ASN A 343 -21.54 -15.05 -18.81
N VAL A 344 -22.21 -16.03 -18.20
CA VAL A 344 -21.73 -16.81 -17.05
C VAL A 344 -22.00 -18.31 -17.28
N ARG A 345 -21.14 -19.17 -16.73
CA ARG A 345 -21.17 -20.63 -16.94
C ARG A 345 -22.50 -21.26 -16.57
N ASP A 346 -22.96 -20.98 -15.35
CA ASP A 346 -24.16 -21.58 -14.78
C ASP A 346 -24.71 -20.72 -13.64
N LYS A 347 -25.90 -21.09 -13.15
CA LYS A 347 -26.58 -20.40 -12.05
C LYS A 347 -25.77 -20.42 -10.75
N SER A 348 -24.97 -21.46 -10.49
CA SER A 348 -24.18 -21.56 -9.27
C SER A 348 -23.02 -20.56 -9.26
N THR A 349 -22.36 -20.37 -10.40
CA THR A 349 -21.34 -19.32 -10.58
C THR A 349 -21.95 -17.93 -10.41
N ALA A 350 -23.13 -17.68 -10.99
CA ALA A 350 -23.84 -16.40 -10.83
C ALA A 350 -24.18 -16.11 -9.35
N ARG A 351 -24.73 -17.11 -8.63
CA ARG A 351 -25.01 -16.98 -7.19
C ARG A 351 -23.75 -16.78 -6.35
N ARG A 352 -22.64 -17.45 -6.70
CA ARG A 352 -21.36 -17.29 -5.98
C ARG A 352 -20.82 -15.87 -6.14
N PHE A 353 -20.85 -15.31 -7.36
CA PHE A 353 -20.48 -13.93 -7.63
C PHE A 353 -21.32 -12.95 -6.81
N LEU A 354 -22.65 -13.03 -6.89
CA LEU A 354 -23.54 -12.15 -6.14
C LEU A 354 -23.35 -12.29 -4.62
N GLY A 355 -23.15 -13.52 -4.14
CA GLY A 355 -22.84 -13.77 -2.74
C GLY A 355 -21.51 -13.16 -2.29
N MET A 356 -20.50 -13.08 -3.16
CA MET A 356 -19.23 -12.38 -2.87
C MET A 356 -19.46 -10.89 -2.74
N VAL A 357 -20.21 -10.28 -3.67
CA VAL A 357 -20.58 -8.87 -3.61
C VAL A 357 -21.29 -8.52 -2.29
N GLU A 358 -22.30 -9.31 -1.90
CA GLU A 358 -23.03 -9.06 -0.66
C GLU A 358 -22.18 -9.29 0.60
N ARG A 359 -21.35 -10.35 0.63
CA ARG A 359 -20.40 -10.56 1.74
C ARG A 359 -19.39 -9.44 1.86
N PHE A 360 -18.94 -8.87 0.74
CA PHE A 360 -18.02 -7.75 0.75
C PHE A 360 -18.70 -6.51 1.32
N LYS A 361 -19.90 -6.15 0.86
CA LYS A 361 -20.70 -5.05 1.42
C LYS A 361 -20.93 -5.21 2.91
N GLU A 362 -21.30 -6.41 3.35
CA GLU A 362 -21.48 -6.73 4.77
C GLU A 362 -20.18 -6.51 5.57
N ARG A 363 -19.04 -6.99 5.05
CA ARG A 363 -17.72 -6.79 5.68
C ARG A 363 -17.40 -5.30 5.82
N ILE A 364 -17.65 -4.48 4.79
CA ILE A 364 -17.43 -3.03 4.87
C ILE A 364 -18.36 -2.38 5.90
N ALA A 365 -19.62 -2.82 5.96
CA ALA A 365 -20.61 -2.26 6.89
C ALA A 365 -20.26 -2.50 8.38
N TRP A 366 -19.56 -3.60 8.72
CA TRP A 366 -19.06 -3.84 10.09
C TRP A 366 -18.11 -2.74 10.59
N HIS A 367 -17.55 -1.97 9.67
CA HIS A 367 -16.61 -0.89 9.93
C HIS A 367 -17.28 0.50 9.86
N GLY A 368 -18.60 0.56 9.64
CA GLY A 368 -19.35 1.81 9.50
C GLY A 368 -19.15 2.52 8.16
N GLU A 369 -18.60 1.81 7.18
CA GLU A 369 -18.34 2.32 5.84
C GLU A 369 -19.30 1.71 4.82
N SER A 370 -19.30 2.26 3.61
CA SER A 370 -20.13 1.78 2.49
C SER A 370 -19.32 1.74 1.20
N CYS A 371 -19.55 0.73 0.35
CA CYS A 371 -18.82 0.59 -0.91
C CYS A 371 -19.09 1.76 -1.89
N GLU A 372 -20.24 2.41 -1.75
CA GLU A 372 -20.64 3.63 -2.46
C GLU A 372 -19.71 4.82 -2.16
N GLY A 373 -18.89 4.74 -1.10
CA GLY A 373 -17.86 5.72 -0.78
C GLY A 373 -16.68 5.73 -1.77
N ASN A 374 -16.53 4.69 -2.58
CA ASN A 374 -15.66 4.64 -3.76
C ASN A 374 -16.48 5.24 -4.93
N PRO A 375 -16.05 6.29 -5.68
CA PRO A 375 -14.70 6.71 -6.07
C PRO A 375 -14.01 7.79 -5.21
N SER A 376 -12.67 7.83 -5.29
CA SER A 376 -11.83 8.85 -4.62
C SER A 376 -12.02 10.25 -5.22
N GLY A 377 -11.54 11.30 -4.52
CA GLY A 377 -11.52 12.66 -5.06
C GLY A 377 -10.76 12.77 -6.39
N GLY A 378 -9.62 12.10 -6.51
CA GLY A 378 -8.85 12.03 -7.77
C GLY A 378 -9.61 11.37 -8.91
N ASN A 379 -10.43 10.36 -8.64
CA ASN A 379 -11.29 9.73 -9.64
C ASN A 379 -12.44 10.66 -10.06
N LYS A 380 -13.09 11.35 -9.11
CA LYS A 380 -14.17 12.33 -9.37
C LYS A 380 -13.68 13.49 -10.24
N PHE A 381 -12.48 13.99 -9.96
CA PHE A 381 -11.82 15.00 -10.79
C PHE A 381 -11.64 14.55 -12.25
N ARG A 382 -11.50 13.25 -12.50
CA ARG A 382 -11.31 12.66 -13.84
C ARG A 382 -12.55 12.02 -14.43
N GLY A 383 -13.72 12.42 -13.95
CA GLY A 383 -14.99 12.04 -14.56
C GLY A 383 -15.57 10.70 -14.12
N LEU A 384 -15.11 10.12 -13.00
CA LEU A 384 -15.80 8.99 -12.37
C LEU A 384 -16.66 9.52 -11.22
N TYR A 385 -17.92 9.81 -11.50
CA TYR A 385 -18.79 10.57 -10.59
C TYR A 385 -19.27 9.77 -9.37
N ASN A 386 -19.46 8.47 -9.53
CA ASN A 386 -19.99 7.56 -8.52
C ASN A 386 -19.53 6.11 -8.77
N ILE A 387 -19.87 5.21 -7.83
CA ILE A 387 -19.45 3.81 -7.90
C ILE A 387 -19.96 3.11 -9.16
N ALA A 388 -21.20 3.37 -9.58
CA ALA A 388 -21.81 2.70 -10.74
C ALA A 388 -20.99 2.91 -12.03
N ILE A 389 -20.63 4.16 -12.37
CA ILE A 389 -19.79 4.43 -13.56
C ILE A 389 -18.42 3.76 -13.44
N LYS A 390 -17.80 3.86 -12.26
CA LYS A 390 -16.49 3.27 -12.01
C LYS A 390 -16.55 1.75 -12.22
N SER A 391 -17.56 1.11 -11.65
CA SER A 391 -17.74 -0.33 -11.72
C SER A 391 -18.06 -0.83 -13.12
N ILE A 392 -18.91 -0.13 -13.86
CA ILE A 392 -19.17 -0.46 -15.27
C ILE A 392 -17.87 -0.40 -16.06
N GLY A 393 -17.08 0.66 -15.87
CA GLY A 393 -15.78 0.80 -16.51
C GLY A 393 -14.80 -0.31 -16.12
N ALA A 394 -14.74 -0.71 -14.85
CA ALA A 394 -13.91 -1.81 -14.37
C ALA A 394 -14.34 -3.17 -14.94
N ALA A 395 -15.65 -3.41 -15.05
CA ALA A 395 -16.22 -4.64 -15.59
C ALA A 395 -15.88 -4.84 -17.08
N MET A 396 -15.58 -3.78 -17.83
CA MET A 396 -15.09 -3.87 -19.22
C MET A 396 -13.77 -4.64 -19.38
N LYS A 397 -13.10 -5.02 -18.28
CA LYS A 397 -12.00 -6.00 -18.27
C LYS A 397 -12.45 -7.44 -18.60
N LYS A 398 -13.77 -7.68 -18.65
CA LYS A 398 -14.37 -8.91 -19.17
C LYS A 398 -14.92 -8.65 -20.57
N HIS A 399 -14.35 -9.30 -21.58
CA HIS A 399 -14.87 -9.16 -22.94
C HIS A 399 -16.31 -9.74 -23.02
N PRO A 400 -17.24 -9.15 -23.80
CA PRO A 400 -18.63 -9.64 -23.91
C PRO A 400 -18.74 -11.13 -24.29
N ASP A 401 -17.92 -11.58 -25.25
CA ASP A 401 -17.89 -12.98 -25.68
C ASP A 401 -17.35 -13.95 -24.61
N VAL A 402 -16.56 -13.45 -23.66
CA VAL A 402 -15.94 -14.28 -22.63
C VAL A 402 -16.94 -14.60 -21.53
N ARG A 403 -17.02 -15.88 -21.19
CA ARG A 403 -17.88 -16.40 -20.13
C ARG A 403 -17.18 -16.34 -18.78
N LEU A 404 -17.86 -15.85 -17.74
CA LEU A 404 -17.40 -16.03 -16.36
C LEU A 404 -17.52 -17.51 -15.98
N ASP A 405 -16.39 -18.18 -15.75
CA ASP A 405 -16.35 -19.61 -15.46
C ASP A 405 -16.35 -19.89 -13.96
N TYR A 406 -15.51 -19.17 -13.22
CA TYR A 406 -15.23 -19.47 -11.81
C TYR A 406 -15.29 -18.20 -10.97
N CYS A 407 -15.76 -18.35 -9.74
CA CYS A 407 -15.63 -17.36 -8.69
C CYS A 407 -14.85 -18.02 -7.55
N ILE A 408 -13.77 -17.41 -7.11
CA ILE A 408 -12.83 -17.97 -6.13
C ILE A 408 -12.62 -17.01 -4.96
N ASP A 409 -12.34 -17.52 -3.78
CA ASP A 409 -12.02 -16.68 -2.63
C ASP A 409 -10.59 -16.12 -2.75
N TYR A 410 -10.25 -15.11 -1.96
CA TYR A 410 -8.92 -14.48 -1.99
C TYR A 410 -7.79 -15.51 -1.94
N SER A 411 -6.88 -15.47 -2.92
CA SER A 411 -5.73 -16.38 -3.07
C SER A 411 -6.05 -17.88 -3.27
N GLU A 412 -7.31 -18.25 -3.52
CA GLU A 412 -7.68 -19.64 -3.85
C GLU A 412 -7.03 -20.06 -5.19
N PRO A 413 -6.34 -21.22 -5.27
CA PRO A 413 -5.62 -21.62 -6.47
C PRO A 413 -6.52 -21.76 -7.72
N MET A 414 -6.07 -21.18 -8.84
CA MET A 414 -6.71 -21.39 -10.15
C MET A 414 -6.33 -22.75 -10.74
N GLY A 415 -7.33 -23.51 -11.15
CA GLY A 415 -7.17 -24.82 -11.78
C GLY A 415 -7.12 -24.74 -13.31
N SER A 416 -8.28 -24.96 -13.94
CA SER A 416 -8.47 -25.02 -15.39
C SER A 416 -8.39 -23.66 -16.08
N GLY A 417 -8.14 -23.65 -17.39
CA GLY A 417 -8.28 -22.45 -18.23
C GLY A 417 -9.69 -21.83 -18.17
N GLY A 418 -9.78 -20.52 -18.35
CA GLY A 418 -11.04 -19.78 -18.31
C GLY A 418 -10.97 -18.40 -17.66
N TYR A 419 -12.13 -17.78 -17.49
CA TYR A 419 -12.25 -16.47 -16.82
C TYR A 419 -12.67 -16.65 -15.36
N TYR A 420 -11.88 -16.06 -14.46
CA TYR A 420 -12.06 -16.11 -13.02
C TYR A 420 -12.46 -14.74 -12.49
N PHE A 421 -13.33 -14.75 -11.49
CA PHE A 421 -13.52 -13.64 -10.57
C PHE A 421 -12.96 -14.03 -9.19
N MET A 422 -12.19 -13.17 -8.54
CA MET A 422 -11.66 -13.38 -7.18
C MET A 422 -12.20 -12.34 -6.19
N ASP A 423 -12.72 -12.79 -5.05
CA ASP A 423 -13.13 -11.88 -3.95
C ASP A 423 -11.89 -11.21 -3.34
N SER A 424 -11.82 -9.89 -3.43
CA SER A 424 -10.69 -9.05 -2.98
C SER A 424 -11.13 -7.58 -2.83
N PRO A 425 -10.37 -6.77 -2.07
CA PRO A 425 -10.49 -5.31 -2.17
C PRO A 425 -9.99 -4.83 -3.55
N GLY A 426 -10.39 -3.64 -3.96
CA GLY A 426 -9.91 -2.86 -5.09
C GLY A 426 -8.57 -2.15 -4.84
N ASN A 427 -8.08 -2.10 -3.59
CA ASN A 427 -6.69 -1.73 -3.31
C ASN A 427 -5.72 -2.60 -4.15
N ASP A 428 -4.91 -1.95 -4.97
CA ASP A 428 -4.19 -2.60 -6.07
C ASP A 428 -3.15 -3.63 -5.62
N LEU A 429 -2.29 -3.29 -4.66
CA LEU A 429 -1.30 -4.23 -4.15
C LEU A 429 -1.94 -5.41 -3.42
N GLU A 430 -2.98 -5.16 -2.62
CA GLU A 430 -3.69 -6.21 -1.89
C GLU A 430 -4.42 -7.18 -2.83
N SER A 431 -5.04 -6.66 -3.89
CA SER A 431 -5.68 -7.46 -4.94
C SER A 431 -4.67 -8.31 -5.71
N ILE A 432 -3.60 -7.69 -6.23
CA ILE A 432 -2.56 -8.38 -7.02
C ILE A 432 -1.91 -9.50 -6.23
N ALA A 433 -1.61 -9.28 -4.94
CA ALA A 433 -1.05 -10.33 -4.10
C ALA A 433 -1.92 -11.59 -4.09
N GLY A 434 -3.24 -11.43 -4.04
CA GLY A 434 -4.19 -12.54 -4.14
C GLY A 434 -4.19 -13.19 -5.52
N GLN A 435 -4.17 -12.41 -6.59
CA GLN A 435 -4.17 -12.93 -7.96
C GLN A 435 -2.89 -13.71 -8.28
N VAL A 436 -1.73 -13.21 -7.84
CA VAL A 436 -0.45 -13.90 -7.98
C VAL A 436 -0.44 -15.17 -7.13
N ALA A 437 -0.91 -15.14 -5.88
CA ALA A 437 -1.00 -16.35 -5.06
C ALA A 437 -1.97 -17.39 -5.64
N ALA A 438 -3.03 -16.96 -6.33
CA ALA A 438 -3.94 -17.84 -7.07
C ALA A 438 -3.27 -18.47 -8.32
N GLY A 439 -2.14 -17.93 -8.77
CA GLY A 439 -1.29 -18.50 -9.82
C GLY A 439 -1.10 -17.63 -11.06
N CYS A 440 -1.49 -16.35 -11.04
CA CYS A 440 -1.25 -15.45 -12.17
C CYS A 440 0.25 -15.18 -12.38
N ASN A 441 0.76 -15.49 -13.57
CA ASN A 441 2.17 -15.36 -13.94
C ASN A 441 2.46 -14.18 -14.89
N ILE A 442 1.45 -13.34 -15.16
CA ILE A 442 1.60 -12.03 -15.79
C ILE A 442 0.48 -11.10 -15.28
N ILE A 443 0.77 -9.79 -15.16
CA ILE A 443 -0.20 -8.79 -14.69
C ILE A 443 -0.45 -7.77 -15.80
N TYR A 444 -1.72 -7.54 -16.13
CA TYR A 444 -2.16 -6.36 -16.86
C TYR A 444 -2.65 -5.32 -15.86
N PHE A 445 -1.91 -4.21 -15.78
CA PHE A 445 -2.18 -3.14 -14.86
C PHE A 445 -2.68 -1.92 -15.63
N VAL A 446 -3.99 -1.68 -15.60
CA VAL A 446 -4.61 -0.55 -16.31
C VAL A 446 -4.61 0.69 -15.41
N THR A 447 -4.16 1.83 -15.94
CA THR A 447 -4.09 3.07 -15.17
C THR A 447 -4.33 4.31 -16.04
N GLY A 448 -5.19 5.22 -15.58
CA GLY A 448 -5.35 6.54 -16.20
C GLY A 448 -4.42 7.60 -15.64
N ASN A 449 -3.93 7.39 -14.41
CA ASN A 449 -3.01 8.30 -13.77
C ASN A 449 -1.53 7.98 -14.00
N GLY A 450 -1.22 6.78 -14.48
CA GLY A 450 0.15 6.33 -14.67
C GLY A 450 0.75 5.72 -13.41
N SER A 451 0.02 4.81 -12.77
CA SER A 451 0.58 4.04 -11.65
C SER A 451 1.77 3.20 -12.07
N ILE A 452 2.86 3.30 -11.31
CA ILE A 452 4.10 2.54 -11.50
C ILE A 452 4.15 1.21 -10.72
N THR A 453 3.01 0.76 -10.17
CA THR A 453 2.92 -0.48 -9.38
C THR A 453 3.45 -1.69 -10.15
N ASN A 454 4.33 -2.50 -9.53
CA ASN A 454 4.77 -3.79 -10.05
C ASN A 454 4.91 -4.82 -8.91
N PHE A 455 5.01 -6.10 -9.27
CA PHE A 455 5.12 -7.21 -8.31
C PHE A 455 6.53 -7.84 -8.29
N PRO A 456 7.05 -8.34 -7.15
CA PRO A 456 8.46 -8.73 -7.03
C PRO A 456 8.97 -9.81 -7.98
N PHE A 457 8.14 -10.79 -8.36
CA PHE A 457 8.55 -11.91 -9.22
C PHE A 457 7.59 -12.20 -10.40
N VAL A 458 6.64 -11.28 -10.66
CA VAL A 458 5.67 -11.43 -11.75
C VAL A 458 5.71 -10.20 -12.65
N PRO A 459 5.96 -10.36 -13.96
CA PRO A 459 6.03 -9.22 -14.87
C PRO A 459 4.69 -8.48 -14.92
N THR A 460 4.77 -7.15 -14.85
CA THR A 460 3.61 -6.26 -14.89
C THR A 460 3.68 -5.38 -16.13
N ILE A 461 2.69 -5.55 -17.02
CA ILE A 461 2.49 -4.74 -18.22
C ILE A 461 1.52 -3.62 -17.88
N LYS A 462 2.02 -2.38 -17.88
CA LYS A 462 1.26 -1.18 -17.52
C LYS A 462 0.64 -0.54 -18.76
N ILE A 463 -0.68 -0.39 -18.72
CA ILE A 463 -1.51 0.08 -19.83
C ILE A 463 -2.11 1.44 -19.47
N VAL A 464 -1.69 2.50 -20.18
CA VAL A 464 -2.12 3.88 -19.93
C VAL A 464 -3.28 4.27 -20.83
N THR A 465 -4.32 4.88 -20.26
CA THR A 465 -5.60 5.14 -20.94
C THR A 465 -5.59 6.33 -21.91
N THR A 466 -4.59 7.22 -21.82
CA THR A 466 -4.48 8.42 -22.67
C THR A 466 -3.06 8.61 -23.21
N THR A 467 -2.95 9.03 -24.47
CA THR A 467 -1.66 9.25 -25.15
C THR A 467 -0.81 10.34 -24.50
N PRO A 468 -1.36 11.51 -24.08
CA PRO A 468 -0.57 12.52 -23.39
C PRO A 468 0.07 12.01 -22.10
N ARG A 469 -0.67 11.20 -21.32
CA ARG A 469 -0.14 10.62 -20.08
C ARG A 469 0.92 9.56 -20.37
N PHE A 470 0.71 8.72 -21.39
CA PHE A 470 1.72 7.76 -21.81
C PHE A 470 3.04 8.45 -22.16
N LYS A 471 3.00 9.52 -22.97
CA LYS A 471 4.21 10.26 -23.35
C LYS A 471 4.94 10.90 -22.17
N LEU A 472 4.20 11.37 -21.15
CA LEU A 472 4.79 11.92 -19.93
C LEU A 472 5.55 10.85 -19.12
N LEU A 473 5.08 9.60 -19.16
CA LEU A 473 5.55 8.50 -18.32
C LEU A 473 6.13 7.34 -19.15
N GLU A 474 6.58 7.61 -20.39
CA GLU A 474 6.98 6.58 -21.35
C GLU A 474 8.13 5.70 -20.85
N ALA A 475 9.00 6.25 -20.00
CA ALA A 475 10.07 5.50 -19.35
C ALA A 475 9.57 4.40 -18.40
N ASP A 476 8.36 4.56 -17.86
CA ASP A 476 7.77 3.68 -16.86
C ASP A 476 6.53 2.92 -17.38
N MET A 477 6.08 3.13 -18.62
CA MET A 477 4.80 2.60 -19.12
C MET A 477 4.99 1.73 -20.38
N ASP A 478 4.32 0.58 -20.41
CA ASP A 478 4.54 -0.41 -21.46
C ASP A 478 3.63 -0.18 -22.68
N VAL A 479 2.38 0.25 -22.47
CA VAL A 479 1.35 0.32 -23.53
C VAL A 479 0.55 1.62 -23.50
N ASN A 480 0.38 2.25 -24.66
CA ASN A 480 -0.51 3.38 -24.88
C ASN A 480 -1.89 2.93 -25.39
N ALA A 481 -2.86 2.72 -24.49
CA ALA A 481 -4.25 2.48 -24.89
C ALA A 481 -4.97 3.76 -25.38
N GLY A 482 -4.43 4.94 -25.06
CA GLY A 482 -4.94 6.22 -25.54
C GLY A 482 -4.95 6.37 -27.05
N ALA A 483 -4.12 5.61 -27.76
CA ALA A 483 -4.13 5.53 -29.22
C ALA A 483 -5.51 5.14 -29.80
N TYR A 484 -6.34 4.41 -29.02
CA TYR A 484 -7.72 4.13 -29.41
C TYR A 484 -8.55 5.41 -29.57
N GLN A 485 -8.31 6.38 -28.69
CA GLN A 485 -8.95 7.69 -28.76
C GLN A 485 -8.38 8.52 -29.92
N ASP A 486 -7.14 8.26 -30.35
CA ASP A 486 -6.48 8.96 -31.46
C ASP A 486 -6.82 8.36 -32.84
N GLY A 487 -7.58 7.27 -32.87
CA GLY A 487 -8.14 6.67 -34.10
C GLY A 487 -7.60 5.27 -34.45
N THR A 488 -6.68 4.72 -33.67
CA THR A 488 -6.25 3.32 -33.84
C THR A 488 -7.38 2.37 -33.47
N SER A 489 -7.56 1.30 -34.24
CA SER A 489 -8.60 0.30 -33.95
C SER A 489 -8.26 -0.53 -32.70
N MET A 490 -9.28 -1.02 -31.98
CA MET A 490 -9.08 -1.92 -30.84
C MET A 490 -8.42 -3.25 -31.26
N ASP A 491 -8.68 -3.73 -32.48
CA ASP A 491 -8.06 -4.97 -33.00
C ASP A 491 -6.56 -4.81 -33.23
N GLU A 492 -6.12 -3.67 -33.76
CA GLU A 492 -4.70 -3.38 -33.95
C GLU A 492 -3.97 -3.23 -32.62
N LEU A 493 -4.54 -2.47 -31.67
CA LEU A 493 -3.97 -2.33 -30.33
C LEU A 493 -3.96 -3.66 -29.58
N GLY A 494 -5.04 -4.43 -29.70
CA GLY A 494 -5.17 -5.75 -29.09
C GLY A 494 -4.11 -6.71 -29.60
N ALA A 495 -3.90 -6.77 -30.92
CA ALA A 495 -2.86 -7.59 -31.52
C ALA A 495 -1.46 -7.17 -31.03
N GLY A 496 -1.20 -5.87 -30.89
CA GLY A 496 0.04 -5.34 -30.33
C GLY A 496 0.27 -5.74 -28.86
N LEU A 497 -0.74 -5.59 -28.00
CA LEU A 497 -0.67 -6.01 -26.60
C LEU A 497 -0.47 -7.53 -26.48
N PHE A 498 -1.15 -8.33 -27.30
CA PHE A 498 -1.01 -9.78 -27.29
C PHE A 498 0.42 -10.21 -27.67
N ALA A 499 1.00 -9.62 -28.71
CA ALA A 499 2.40 -9.88 -29.09
C ALA A 499 3.40 -9.46 -27.99
N LEU A 500 3.22 -8.27 -27.42
CA LEU A 500 4.05 -7.80 -26.29
C LEU A 500 3.92 -8.74 -25.08
N THR A 501 2.74 -9.27 -24.82
CA THR A 501 2.50 -10.24 -23.73
C THR A 501 3.29 -11.51 -23.95
N THR A 502 3.30 -12.07 -25.17
CA THR A 502 4.08 -13.26 -25.47
C THR A 502 5.58 -13.01 -25.37
N ASP A 503 6.05 -11.85 -25.80
CA ASP A 503 7.46 -11.46 -25.70
C ASP A 503 7.91 -11.29 -24.25
N ILE A 504 7.10 -10.60 -23.43
CA ILE A 504 7.40 -10.41 -22.01
C ILE A 504 7.32 -11.73 -21.25
N ALA A 505 6.33 -12.58 -21.53
CA ALA A 505 6.27 -13.93 -20.97
C ALA A 505 7.51 -14.76 -21.38
N GLY A 506 8.00 -14.56 -22.60
CA GLY A 506 9.20 -15.16 -23.19
C GLY A 506 10.52 -14.68 -22.60
N GLY A 507 10.53 -13.59 -21.83
CA GLY A 507 11.70 -13.11 -21.10
C GLY A 507 12.14 -11.68 -21.42
N ILE A 508 11.45 -10.96 -22.31
CA ILE A 508 11.62 -9.51 -22.39
C ILE A 508 11.15 -8.89 -21.06
N LEU A 509 11.94 -7.96 -20.53
CA LEU A 509 11.61 -7.26 -19.29
C LEU A 509 10.52 -6.21 -19.57
N SER A 510 9.53 -6.12 -18.69
CA SER A 510 8.63 -4.97 -18.69
C SER A 510 9.35 -3.73 -18.17
N LYS A 511 8.81 -2.54 -18.42
CA LYS A 511 9.36 -1.27 -17.90
C LYS A 511 9.49 -1.26 -16.39
N GLY A 512 8.61 -1.96 -15.69
CA GLY A 512 8.67 -2.09 -14.23
C GLY A 512 9.88 -2.89 -13.74
N GLU A 513 10.20 -3.96 -14.46
CA GLU A 513 11.36 -4.81 -14.18
C GLU A 513 12.66 -4.08 -14.50
N GLU A 514 12.73 -3.37 -15.63
CA GLU A 514 13.87 -2.52 -15.99
C GLU A 514 14.15 -1.45 -14.93
N ALA A 515 13.10 -0.88 -14.34
CA ALA A 515 13.22 0.14 -13.29
C ALA A 515 13.67 -0.42 -11.92
N GLY A 516 13.62 -1.74 -11.71
CA GLY A 516 13.90 -2.37 -10.40
C GLY A 516 12.90 -2.00 -9.31
N HIS A 517 11.68 -1.61 -9.70
CA HIS A 517 10.60 -1.21 -8.80
C HIS A 517 9.60 -2.36 -8.63
N SER A 518 9.30 -2.77 -7.40
CA SER A 518 8.23 -3.70 -7.03
C SER A 518 7.80 -3.55 -5.58
N GLN A 519 6.54 -3.87 -5.29
CA GLN A 519 5.95 -3.77 -3.97
C GLN A 519 5.01 -4.94 -3.71
N LEU A 520 4.83 -5.28 -2.42
CA LEU A 520 3.94 -6.34 -1.98
C LEU A 520 3.11 -5.83 -0.81
N GLN A 521 1.80 -6.08 -0.87
CA GLN A 521 0.93 -5.95 0.28
C GLN A 521 -0.09 -7.09 0.28
N ILE A 522 -0.23 -7.79 1.40
CA ILE A 522 -1.29 -8.80 1.58
C ILE A 522 -2.51 -8.09 2.19
N TRP A 523 -3.71 -8.56 1.86
CA TRP A 523 -4.95 -8.01 2.40
C TRP A 523 -4.95 -7.94 3.93
N ARG A 524 -4.90 -6.72 4.47
CA ARG A 524 -4.57 -6.48 5.88
C ARG A 524 -5.67 -6.85 6.87
N ASN A 525 -5.29 -7.19 8.09
CA ASN A 525 -6.16 -7.74 9.15
C ASN A 525 -7.29 -6.79 9.60
N TRP A 526 -8.52 -7.30 9.56
CA TRP A 526 -9.76 -6.61 9.91
C TRP A 526 -10.12 -7.03 11.34
N GLN A 527 -9.90 -6.16 12.33
CA GLN A 527 -10.08 -6.52 13.75
C GLN A 527 -11.53 -6.89 14.10
N GLN A 528 -12.50 -6.29 13.40
CA GLN A 528 -13.91 -6.63 13.50
C GLN A 528 -14.20 -7.98 12.83
N ARG A 529 -15.05 -8.79 13.45
CA ARG A 529 -15.57 -10.05 12.88
C ARG A 529 -17.05 -9.96 12.50
N ASP A 530 -17.73 -8.94 12.99
CA ASP A 530 -19.13 -8.62 12.75
C ASP A 530 -19.38 -7.14 13.14
N GLY A 531 -20.61 -6.66 12.99
CA GLY A 531 -21.01 -5.29 13.34
C GLY A 531 -21.34 -5.05 14.81
N SER A 532 -21.21 -6.04 15.71
CA SER A 532 -21.70 -5.94 17.09
C SER A 532 -20.98 -4.88 17.93
N GLN A 533 -19.71 -4.59 17.61
CA GLN A 533 -18.91 -3.59 18.31
C GLN A 533 -18.93 -2.21 17.64
N LEU A 534 -19.57 -2.07 16.47
CA LEU A 534 -19.50 -0.84 15.68
C LEU A 534 -19.98 0.39 16.46
N GLU A 535 -21.12 0.29 17.15
CA GLU A 535 -21.67 1.41 17.94
C GLU A 535 -20.77 1.80 19.11
N VAL A 536 -20.11 0.82 19.76
CA VAL A 536 -19.18 1.06 20.87
C VAL A 536 -17.92 1.73 20.33
N LEU A 537 -17.30 1.16 19.30
CA LEU A 537 -16.04 1.64 18.74
C LEU A 537 -16.16 3.02 18.10
N SER A 538 -17.26 3.28 17.36
CA SER A 538 -17.52 4.58 16.72
C SER A 538 -17.75 5.73 17.71
N ARG A 539 -18.03 5.42 18.98
CA ARG A 539 -18.26 6.41 20.05
C ARG A 539 -17.09 6.53 21.02
N LEU A 540 -16.01 5.77 20.83
CA LEU A 540 -14.84 5.88 21.69
C LEU A 540 -14.25 7.29 21.56
N PRO A 541 -14.03 8.00 22.69
CA PRO A 541 -13.42 9.31 22.65
C PRO A 541 -11.97 9.18 22.19
N VAL A 542 -11.52 10.12 21.35
CA VAL A 542 -10.11 10.23 20.97
C VAL A 542 -9.31 10.62 22.21
N PRO A 543 -8.33 9.80 22.66
CA PRO A 543 -7.60 10.06 23.89
C PRO A 543 -6.88 11.41 23.85
N THR A 544 -7.26 12.29 24.79
CA THR A 544 -6.65 13.60 24.97
C THR A 544 -6.65 13.94 26.46
N GLY A 545 -5.51 14.38 26.99
CA GLY A 545 -5.42 14.70 28.42
C GLY A 545 -4.07 15.31 28.82
N PRO A 546 -3.98 15.85 30.05
CA PRO A 546 -2.74 16.37 30.60
C PRO A 546 -1.74 15.23 30.89
N SER A 547 -0.48 15.59 31.12
CA SER A 547 0.54 14.63 31.53
C SER A 547 0.14 13.86 32.80
N ILE A 548 0.42 12.56 32.83
CA ILE A 548 0.14 11.69 33.96
C ILE A 548 1.13 11.93 35.08
N LYS A 549 0.62 11.92 36.32
CA LYS A 549 1.43 12.06 37.51
C LYS A 549 2.28 10.80 37.73
N VAL A 550 3.58 10.99 37.85
CA VAL A 550 4.57 9.97 38.19
C VAL A 550 5.07 10.22 39.61
N ARG A 551 5.49 9.17 40.32
CA ARG A 551 6.10 9.32 41.66
C ARG A 551 7.44 10.05 41.57
N ASP A 552 7.70 10.95 42.51
CA ASP A 552 8.93 11.74 42.51
C ASP A 552 10.14 10.93 42.95
N GLU A 553 11.26 11.07 42.24
CA GLU A 553 12.56 10.54 42.63
C GLU A 553 13.68 11.42 42.06
N SER A 554 14.64 11.86 42.89
CA SER A 554 15.73 12.72 42.43
C SER A 554 16.63 11.98 41.42
N PRO A 555 16.75 12.47 40.17
CA PRO A 555 17.64 11.87 39.20
C PRO A 555 19.11 12.26 39.49
N PRO A 556 20.08 11.46 39.01
CA PRO A 556 21.48 11.89 39.00
C PRO A 556 21.68 13.11 38.08
N GLU A 557 22.74 13.88 38.30
CA GLU A 557 23.16 14.90 37.35
C GLU A 557 23.64 14.22 36.06
N SER A 558 23.15 14.67 34.91
CA SER A 558 23.40 14.02 33.63
C SER A 558 23.34 15.03 32.48
N HIS A 559 24.25 14.84 31.52
CA HIS A 559 24.42 15.72 30.36
C HIS A 559 24.64 14.87 29.10
N PHE A 560 24.16 15.35 27.96
CA PHE A 560 24.46 14.78 26.65
C PHE A 560 24.80 15.88 25.63
N THR A 561 25.28 15.48 24.46
CA THR A 561 25.66 16.40 23.39
C THR A 561 24.46 16.60 22.47
N ALA A 562 23.68 17.64 22.72
CA ALA A 562 22.54 17.99 21.89
C ALA A 562 22.97 18.79 20.65
N ILE A 563 22.12 18.77 19.63
CA ILE A 563 22.19 19.64 18.46
C ILE A 563 21.25 20.82 18.67
N SER A 564 21.73 22.03 18.41
CA SER A 564 20.91 23.24 18.41
C SER A 564 20.14 23.35 17.10
N GLY A 565 18.82 23.15 17.14
CA GLY A 565 17.92 23.30 16.00
C GLY A 565 16.98 24.49 16.14
N GLU A 566 16.33 24.88 15.05
CA GLU A 566 15.33 25.96 15.03
C GLU A 566 14.15 25.70 16.00
N ARG A 567 13.91 24.43 16.36
CA ARG A 567 12.84 23.98 17.26
C ARG A 567 13.35 23.63 18.67
N GLY A 568 14.58 24.02 19.01
CA GLY A 568 15.24 23.72 20.29
C GLY A 568 16.31 22.63 20.17
N LEU A 569 16.82 22.22 21.33
CA LEU A 569 17.83 21.17 21.43
C LEU A 569 17.25 19.81 21.03
N THR A 570 17.95 19.05 20.20
CA THR A 570 17.54 17.71 19.76
C THR A 570 18.70 16.73 19.73
N SER A 571 18.42 15.43 19.78
CA SER A 571 19.42 14.37 19.73
C SER A 571 19.92 14.05 18.31
N ASP A 572 19.23 14.48 17.25
CA ASP A 572 19.65 14.22 15.87
C ASP A 572 19.00 15.18 14.86
N GLN A 573 19.53 15.24 13.63
CA GLN A 573 18.94 15.97 12.51
C GLN A 573 18.92 15.10 11.25
N VAL A 574 17.73 14.88 10.70
CA VAL A 574 17.48 13.93 9.60
C VAL A 574 16.77 14.62 8.44
N GLY A 575 17.17 14.28 7.22
CA GLY A 575 16.41 14.59 6.00
C GLY A 575 15.34 13.53 5.75
N LEU A 576 14.08 13.93 5.61
CA LEU A 576 12.94 13.01 5.50
C LEU A 576 12.33 13.01 4.09
N VAL A 577 12.24 11.83 3.46
CA VAL A 577 11.37 11.60 2.30
C VAL A 577 10.12 10.90 2.79
N LEU A 578 8.99 11.61 2.81
CA LEU A 578 7.73 11.11 3.33
C LEU A 578 6.77 10.76 2.17
N PRO A 579 6.61 9.47 1.81
CA PRO A 579 5.62 9.08 0.81
C PRO A 579 4.20 9.35 1.32
N THR A 580 3.29 9.86 0.48
CA THR A 580 1.88 10.06 0.86
C THR A 580 0.97 8.88 0.52
N SER A 581 1.55 7.80 0.00
CA SER A 581 0.84 6.57 -0.34
C SER A 581 1.79 5.37 -0.39
N LEU A 582 1.21 4.17 -0.27
CA LEU A 582 1.94 2.93 -0.44
C LEU A 582 2.67 2.87 -1.80
N CYS A 583 2.05 3.37 -2.88
CA CYS A 583 2.58 3.31 -4.24
C CYS A 583 3.83 4.18 -4.47
N SER A 584 4.08 5.20 -3.63
CA SER A 584 5.31 6.02 -3.69
C SER A 584 6.39 5.56 -2.72
N GLY A 585 6.13 4.54 -1.90
CA GLY A 585 7.02 4.07 -0.84
C GLY A 585 8.40 3.61 -1.31
N GLN A 586 8.47 2.75 -2.32
CA GLN A 586 9.78 2.26 -2.79
C GLN A 586 10.57 3.34 -3.54
N VAL A 587 9.89 4.25 -4.24
CA VAL A 587 10.54 5.43 -4.85
C VAL A 587 11.13 6.32 -3.75
N ALA A 588 10.40 6.57 -2.66
CA ALA A 588 10.91 7.30 -1.50
C ALA A 588 12.16 6.64 -0.89
N GLN A 589 12.13 5.31 -0.72
CA GLN A 589 13.30 4.55 -0.24
C GLN A 589 14.48 4.68 -1.20
N THR A 590 14.25 4.57 -2.51
CA THR A 590 15.30 4.71 -3.53
C THR A 590 15.94 6.09 -3.48
N ILE A 591 15.14 7.14 -3.29
CA ILE A 591 15.64 8.52 -3.12
C ILE A 591 16.49 8.64 -1.86
N ALA A 592 16.02 8.13 -0.72
CA ALA A 592 16.78 8.16 0.53
C ALA A 592 18.11 7.40 0.42
N ASP A 593 18.13 6.23 -0.23
CA ASP A 593 19.34 5.42 -0.43
C ASP A 593 20.36 6.13 -1.34
N ARG A 594 19.89 6.79 -2.41
CA ARG A 594 20.73 7.61 -3.29
C ARG A 594 21.31 8.79 -2.52
N LEU A 595 20.49 9.55 -1.82
CA LEU A 595 20.92 10.67 -0.98
C LEU A 595 21.95 10.25 0.07
N ASN A 596 21.74 9.12 0.75
CA ASN A 596 22.71 8.58 1.72
C ASN A 596 24.03 8.12 1.07
N THR A 597 23.98 7.64 -0.16
CA THR A 597 25.20 7.31 -0.93
C THR A 597 25.99 8.58 -1.22
N TYR A 598 25.33 9.63 -1.73
CA TYR A 598 25.96 10.93 -1.98
C TYR A 598 26.42 11.64 -0.69
N HIS A 599 25.70 11.49 0.42
CA HIS A 599 26.04 12.07 1.72
C HIS A 599 27.36 11.54 2.28
N LYS A 600 27.75 10.30 2.00
CA LYS A 600 29.05 9.78 2.45
C LYS A 600 30.23 10.58 1.91
N ASP A 601 30.04 11.27 0.79
CA ASP A 601 31.08 12.06 0.13
C ASP A 601 31.04 13.55 0.51
N ARG A 602 30.00 14.04 1.22
CA ARG A 602 29.79 15.46 1.58
C ARG A 602 28.94 15.65 2.84
N GLU A 603 29.30 16.58 3.71
CA GLU A 603 28.47 16.95 4.87
C GLU A 603 27.32 17.89 4.47
N PHE A 604 26.07 17.50 4.78
CA PHE A 604 24.85 18.27 4.46
C PHE A 604 24.15 18.86 5.70
N GLY A 605 24.81 18.91 6.86
CA GLY A 605 24.19 19.42 8.10
C GLY A 605 23.04 18.55 8.65
N VAL A 606 22.87 17.34 8.11
CA VAL A 606 21.98 16.28 8.61
C VAL A 606 22.82 15.01 8.81
N SER A 607 22.41 14.08 9.67
CA SER A 607 23.15 12.85 9.93
C SER A 607 22.87 11.75 8.90
N ARG A 608 21.66 11.73 8.34
CA ARG A 608 21.20 10.77 7.33
C ARG A 608 19.92 11.24 6.65
N PHE A 609 19.55 10.53 5.58
CA PHE A 609 18.25 10.60 4.94
C PHE A 609 17.43 9.35 5.25
N VAL A 610 16.14 9.51 5.52
CA VAL A 610 15.22 8.41 5.85
C VAL A 610 13.97 8.51 5.00
N ALA A 611 13.47 7.35 4.56
CA ALA A 611 12.13 7.21 4.02
C ALA A 611 11.23 6.49 5.04
N LEU A 612 10.01 7.01 5.26
CA LEU A 612 9.01 6.37 6.13
C LEU A 612 7.98 5.64 5.27
N VAL A 613 8.37 4.48 4.76
CA VAL A 613 7.55 3.65 3.87
C VAL A 613 6.43 2.96 4.66
N HIS A 614 5.18 3.17 4.24
CA HIS A 614 3.98 2.58 4.86
C HIS A 614 3.01 2.04 3.81
N THR A 615 1.93 1.38 4.26
CA THR A 615 0.92 0.74 3.40
C THR A 615 -0.39 1.52 3.28
N GLU A 616 -0.46 2.71 3.85
CA GLU A 616 -1.68 3.53 3.88
C GLU A 616 -1.65 4.62 2.78
N GLY A 617 -2.70 5.46 2.72
CA GLY A 617 -2.87 6.54 1.74
C GLY A 617 -3.66 6.14 0.47
N CYS A 618 -3.68 4.86 0.12
CA CYS A 618 -4.50 4.30 -0.98
C CYS A 618 -5.50 3.27 -0.48
N GLY A 619 -6.72 3.23 -1.05
CA GLY A 619 -7.73 2.19 -0.82
C GLY A 619 -8.27 2.04 0.62
N VAL A 620 -7.70 2.74 1.60
CA VAL A 620 -8.15 2.63 2.99
C VAL A 620 -9.34 3.56 3.20
N THR A 621 -10.35 3.07 3.90
CA THR A 621 -11.56 3.83 4.25
C THR A 621 -11.82 3.72 5.75
N GLY A 622 -12.54 4.69 6.31
CA GLY A 622 -12.63 4.94 7.75
C GLY A 622 -12.30 6.39 8.07
N ALA A 623 -13.25 7.16 8.58
CA ALA A 623 -12.98 8.52 9.08
C ALA A 623 -11.88 8.51 10.18
N GLU A 624 -11.93 7.52 11.07
CA GLU A 624 -10.89 7.30 12.09
C GLU A 624 -9.52 7.01 11.46
N ALA A 625 -9.46 6.07 10.51
CA ALA A 625 -8.23 5.67 9.83
C ALA A 625 -7.58 6.85 9.10
N GLN A 626 -8.37 7.65 8.37
CA GLN A 626 -7.88 8.86 7.70
C GLN A 626 -7.40 9.91 8.69
N ALA A 627 -8.08 10.09 9.83
CA ALA A 627 -7.68 11.03 10.87
C ALA A 627 -6.36 10.61 11.55
N VAL A 628 -6.21 9.32 11.88
CA VAL A 628 -4.97 8.75 12.44
C VAL A 628 -3.82 8.89 11.44
N TYR A 629 -4.04 8.52 10.18
CA TYR A 629 -3.09 8.68 9.09
C TYR A 629 -2.62 10.14 8.98
N THR A 630 -3.55 11.06 8.75
CA THR A 630 -3.23 12.48 8.54
C THR A 630 -2.50 13.05 9.74
N ARG A 631 -2.96 12.74 10.95
CA ARG A 631 -2.33 13.22 12.19
C ARG A 631 -0.90 12.72 12.34
N SER A 632 -0.65 11.44 12.09
CA SER A 632 0.68 10.83 12.17
C SER A 632 1.63 11.44 11.16
N MET A 633 1.22 11.56 9.90
CA MET A 633 2.04 12.11 8.82
C MET A 633 2.48 13.56 9.10
N LEU A 634 1.54 14.41 9.52
CA LEU A 634 1.85 15.81 9.86
C LEU A 634 2.79 15.95 11.05
N ASN A 635 2.69 15.04 12.02
CA ASN A 635 3.56 15.07 13.19
C ASN A 635 4.95 14.51 12.89
N TYR A 636 5.10 13.59 11.93
CA TYR A 636 6.42 13.23 11.40
C TYR A 636 7.09 14.36 10.62
N LEU A 637 6.35 15.12 9.80
CA LEU A 637 6.88 16.30 9.11
C LEU A 637 7.42 17.36 10.08
N THR A 638 6.81 17.47 11.26
CA THR A 638 7.17 18.44 12.29
C THR A 638 7.94 17.82 13.46
N HIS A 639 8.44 16.60 13.29
CA HIS A 639 9.17 15.87 14.30
C HIS A 639 10.45 16.62 14.72
N PRO A 640 10.87 16.60 15.99
CA PRO A 640 12.11 17.27 16.43
C PRO A 640 13.36 16.83 15.66
N LEU A 641 13.48 15.54 15.34
CA LEU A 641 14.60 15.00 14.56
C LEU A 641 14.58 15.39 13.07
N VAL A 642 13.47 15.91 12.54
CA VAL A 642 13.32 16.19 11.11
C VAL A 642 13.70 17.64 10.84
N HIS A 643 14.84 17.82 10.17
CA HIS A 643 15.35 19.14 9.77
C HIS A 643 14.68 19.63 8.49
N SER A 644 14.60 18.76 7.47
CA SER A 644 13.96 19.08 6.18
C SER A 644 13.19 17.87 5.70
N ALA A 645 12.02 18.08 5.10
CA ALA A 645 11.19 17.00 4.60
C ALA A 645 10.62 17.30 3.21
N VAL A 646 10.51 16.25 2.41
CA VAL A 646 9.82 16.24 1.12
C VAL A 646 8.64 15.30 1.22
N LEU A 647 7.45 15.76 0.83
CA LEU A 647 6.33 14.88 0.57
C LEU A 647 6.40 14.37 -0.87
N LEU A 648 6.30 13.06 -1.01
CA LEU A 648 6.30 12.37 -2.29
C LEU A 648 4.95 11.69 -2.52
N GLU A 649 4.12 12.30 -3.36
CA GLU A 649 2.90 11.65 -3.83
C GLU A 649 3.19 10.74 -5.01
N HIS A 650 2.28 9.79 -5.20
CA HIS A 650 2.19 9.06 -6.45
C HIS A 650 1.36 9.86 -7.47
N GLY A 651 0.16 10.29 -7.06
CA GLY A 651 -0.73 11.22 -7.76
C GLY A 651 -2.20 10.75 -7.88
N CYS A 652 -2.52 9.50 -7.51
CA CYS A 652 -3.88 8.93 -7.59
C CYS A 652 -4.51 8.53 -6.25
N GLU A 653 -3.77 8.68 -5.16
CA GLU A 653 -4.20 8.42 -3.79
C GLU A 653 -5.31 9.38 -3.31
N LYS A 654 -5.94 9.01 -2.19
CA LYS A 654 -6.91 9.88 -1.51
C LYS A 654 -6.21 11.07 -0.85
N THR A 655 -4.97 10.88 -0.38
CA THR A 655 -4.21 11.84 0.43
C THR A 655 -3.05 12.48 -0.33
N HIS A 656 -3.33 13.00 -1.52
CA HIS A 656 -2.34 13.66 -2.39
C HIS A 656 -1.75 14.95 -1.77
N ASN A 657 -0.75 15.54 -2.41
CA ASN A 657 -0.01 16.71 -1.92
C ASN A 657 -0.94 17.89 -1.57
N ASP A 658 -1.95 18.19 -2.39
CA ASP A 658 -2.89 19.26 -2.06
C ASP A 658 -3.73 18.96 -0.81
N PHE A 659 -4.13 17.71 -0.57
CA PHE A 659 -4.78 17.31 0.68
C PHE A 659 -3.85 17.57 1.88
N MET A 660 -2.57 17.21 1.75
CA MET A 660 -1.57 17.44 2.79
C MET A 660 -1.30 18.93 3.03
N ARG A 661 -1.25 19.76 1.98
CA ARG A 661 -1.15 21.23 2.09
C ARG A 661 -2.33 21.83 2.85
N HIS A 662 -3.55 21.45 2.49
CA HIS A 662 -4.74 21.92 3.20
C HIS A 662 -4.73 21.49 4.67
N SER A 663 -4.28 20.26 4.95
CA SER A 663 -4.18 19.72 6.31
C SER A 663 -3.10 20.42 7.15
N LEU A 664 -1.98 20.82 6.54
CA LEU A 664 -0.95 21.65 7.17
C LEU A 664 -1.50 23.06 7.50
N LEU A 665 -2.13 23.71 6.51
CA LEU A 665 -2.71 25.03 6.66
C LEU A 665 -3.78 25.07 7.76
N ALA A 666 -4.62 24.04 7.85
CA ALA A 666 -5.62 23.90 8.90
C ALA A 666 -5.01 23.80 10.32
N ARG A 667 -3.73 23.45 10.44
CA ARG A 667 -2.95 23.44 11.70
C ARG A 667 -2.09 24.68 11.90
N GLY A 668 -2.19 25.68 11.01
CA GLY A 668 -1.33 26.87 11.05
C GLY A 668 0.13 26.59 10.69
N LEU A 669 0.41 25.50 9.96
CA LEU A 669 1.74 25.16 9.47
C LEU A 669 1.89 25.64 8.02
N ASP A 670 2.98 26.35 7.75
CA ASP A 670 3.30 26.82 6.40
C ASP A 670 3.87 25.68 5.54
N GLY A 671 3.18 25.40 4.44
CA GLY A 671 3.51 24.35 3.49
C GLY A 671 4.76 24.63 2.65
N ASP A 672 5.20 25.89 2.58
CA ASP A 672 6.39 26.31 1.84
C ASP A 672 7.69 25.87 2.52
N ASN A 673 7.61 25.43 3.78
CA ASN A 673 8.73 24.84 4.52
C ASN A 673 9.10 23.42 4.06
N PHE A 674 8.30 22.82 3.17
CA PHE A 674 8.48 21.43 2.73
C PHE A 674 8.69 21.35 1.22
N GLY A 675 9.42 20.33 0.78
CA GLY A 675 9.50 19.99 -0.63
C GLY A 675 8.30 19.16 -1.07
N TRP A 676 7.93 19.28 -2.34
CA TRP A 676 6.76 18.63 -2.91
C TRP A 676 7.10 17.99 -4.26
N ALA A 677 6.83 16.70 -4.39
CA ALA A 677 7.10 15.94 -5.59
C ALA A 677 5.96 14.94 -5.87
N SER A 678 5.80 14.57 -7.15
CA SER A 678 4.73 13.72 -7.66
C SER A 678 5.27 12.79 -8.73
N VAL A 679 5.22 11.48 -8.49
CA VAL A 679 5.69 10.49 -9.48
C VAL A 679 4.97 10.67 -10.82
N GLN A 680 3.64 10.77 -10.80
CA GLN A 680 2.82 10.82 -12.01
C GLN A 680 2.84 12.18 -12.72
N SER A 681 3.11 13.27 -11.99
CA SER A 681 3.10 14.62 -12.57
C SER A 681 4.49 15.12 -12.96
N ASP A 682 5.55 14.62 -12.31
CA ASP A 682 6.94 15.04 -12.55
C ASP A 682 7.68 14.16 -13.57
N GLY A 683 6.97 13.27 -14.29
CA GLY A 683 7.54 12.49 -15.39
C GLY A 683 8.18 11.15 -14.99
N GLY A 684 7.67 10.52 -13.92
CA GLY A 684 8.03 9.15 -13.57
C GLY A 684 9.18 9.01 -12.58
N ILE A 685 9.64 7.77 -12.37
CA ILE A 685 10.57 7.40 -11.29
C ILE A 685 11.89 8.16 -11.40
N GLY A 686 12.52 8.14 -12.58
CA GLY A 686 13.83 8.76 -12.78
C GLY A 686 13.83 10.28 -12.58
N GLN A 687 12.81 10.95 -13.10
CA GLN A 687 12.69 12.40 -13.04
C GLN A 687 12.35 12.89 -11.64
N VAL A 688 11.41 12.21 -10.96
CA VAL A 688 11.05 12.59 -9.59
C VAL A 688 12.21 12.37 -8.62
N CYS A 689 13.01 11.31 -8.79
CA CYS A 689 14.22 11.11 -7.99
C CYS A 689 15.20 12.28 -8.16
N SER A 690 15.47 12.68 -9.40
CA SER A 690 16.38 13.79 -9.71
C SER A 690 15.87 15.12 -9.16
N LYS A 691 14.55 15.37 -9.21
CA LYS A 691 13.90 16.55 -8.65
C LYS A 691 14.07 16.63 -7.12
N VAL A 692 13.77 15.53 -6.41
CA VAL A 692 13.86 15.50 -4.95
C VAL A 692 15.31 15.61 -4.48
N GLU A 693 16.25 14.94 -5.14
CA GLU A 693 17.67 15.08 -4.84
C GLU A 693 18.16 16.51 -5.03
N SER A 694 17.74 17.17 -6.11
CA SER A 694 18.09 18.57 -6.39
C SER A 694 17.51 19.51 -5.34
N TRP A 695 16.28 19.26 -4.87
CA TRP A 695 15.66 20.02 -3.78
C TRP A 695 16.50 19.93 -2.51
N PHE A 696 16.82 18.72 -2.03
CA PHE A 696 17.63 18.55 -0.82
C PHE A 696 19.00 19.20 -0.94
N ARG A 697 19.68 19.06 -2.09
CA ARG A 697 20.94 19.76 -2.33
C ARG A 697 20.77 21.27 -2.20
N SER A 698 19.78 21.86 -2.85
CA SER A 698 19.54 23.30 -2.76
C SER A 698 19.16 23.79 -1.35
N THR A 699 18.45 22.96 -0.58
CA THR A 699 18.00 23.32 0.77
C THR A 699 19.13 23.22 1.81
N LEU A 700 20.08 22.30 1.61
CA LEU A 700 21.12 21.97 2.58
C LEU A 700 22.51 22.53 2.21
N GLU A 701 22.82 22.73 0.94
CA GLU A 701 24.12 23.28 0.50
C GLU A 701 24.34 24.72 1.00
N GLY A 702 25.55 25.00 1.50
CA GLY A 702 25.94 26.33 1.97
C GLY A 702 25.48 26.69 3.38
N ARG A 703 24.82 25.78 4.11
CA ARG A 703 24.48 25.97 5.53
C ARG A 703 25.70 25.75 6.43
N PRO A 704 25.81 26.49 7.56
CA PRO A 704 26.88 26.28 8.52
C PRO A 704 26.80 24.89 9.16
N PRO A 705 27.92 24.35 9.67
CA PRO A 705 27.93 23.09 10.41
C PRO A 705 26.96 23.14 11.60
N THR A 706 26.34 22.00 11.89
CA THR A 706 25.45 21.83 13.02
C THR A 706 26.14 22.20 14.33
N THR A 707 25.58 23.15 15.09
CA THR A 707 26.12 23.53 16.40
C THR A 707 25.66 22.55 17.46
N THR A 708 26.56 22.19 18.37
CA THR A 708 26.27 21.29 19.49
C THR A 708 26.34 22.02 20.82
N GLU A 709 25.44 21.69 21.72
CA GLU A 709 25.33 22.27 23.07
C GLU A 709 25.16 21.15 24.12
N ALA A 710 25.36 21.47 25.40
CA ALA A 710 25.10 20.52 26.48
C ALA A 710 23.59 20.43 26.73
N GLY A 711 23.01 19.28 26.41
CA GLY A 711 21.61 18.96 26.74
C GLY A 711 21.49 18.29 28.10
N THR A 712 20.34 18.48 28.74
CA THR A 712 20.01 17.97 30.09
C THR A 712 18.69 17.18 30.09
N TRP A 713 18.23 16.72 31.25
CA TRP A 713 16.98 15.95 31.37
C TRP A 713 15.75 16.58 30.67
N PRO A 714 15.49 17.90 30.76
CA PRO A 714 14.36 18.55 30.06
C PRO A 714 14.40 18.45 28.54
N ASP A 715 15.59 18.22 27.96
CA ASP A 715 15.78 18.11 26.52
C ASP A 715 15.52 16.70 26.00
N LEU A 716 15.31 15.71 26.90
CA LEU A 716 15.06 14.32 26.53
C LEU A 716 13.58 14.03 26.31
N ARG A 717 13.29 13.36 25.19
CA ARG A 717 11.97 12.88 24.79
C ARG A 717 12.04 11.39 24.51
N VAL A 718 11.69 10.58 25.51
CA VAL A 718 11.99 9.14 25.53
C VAL A 718 10.72 8.32 25.47
N GLY A 719 10.67 7.37 24.56
CA GLY A 719 9.67 6.31 24.56
C GLY A 719 10.14 5.15 25.41
N ILE A 720 9.28 4.56 26.23
CA ILE A 720 9.62 3.37 27.00
C ILE A 720 8.57 2.29 26.76
N MET A 721 9.01 1.09 26.36
CA MET A 721 8.12 -0.05 26.10
C MET A 721 8.76 -1.37 26.53
N ALA A 722 7.97 -2.45 26.50
CA ALA A 722 8.47 -3.80 26.75
C ALA A 722 7.76 -4.82 25.84
N SER A 723 8.53 -5.80 25.35
CA SER A 723 8.04 -6.94 24.58
C SER A 723 8.33 -8.25 25.33
N GLY A 724 7.32 -9.13 25.41
CA GLY A 724 7.39 -10.36 26.21
C GLY A 724 7.28 -10.11 27.72
N ASN A 725 7.50 -11.14 28.53
CA ASN A 725 7.32 -11.07 29.98
C ASN A 725 8.42 -10.28 30.69
N LEU A 726 8.05 -9.27 31.47
CA LEU A 726 8.96 -8.43 32.25
C LEU A 726 9.27 -9.04 33.63
N SER A 727 10.55 -9.17 34.00
CA SER A 727 10.91 -9.58 35.36
C SER A 727 10.61 -8.48 36.37
N GLN A 728 10.46 -8.82 37.65
CA GLN A 728 10.23 -7.80 38.68
C GLN A 728 11.43 -6.83 38.81
N SER A 729 12.65 -7.30 38.59
CA SER A 729 13.86 -6.49 38.65
C SER A 729 13.92 -5.50 37.47
N ALA A 730 13.62 -5.97 36.25
CA ALA A 730 13.54 -5.12 35.08
C ALA A 730 12.39 -4.11 35.22
N ALA A 731 11.22 -4.53 35.74
CA ALA A 731 10.10 -3.64 36.03
C ALA A 731 10.49 -2.50 36.99
N ARG A 732 11.26 -2.78 38.05
CA ARG A 732 11.75 -1.75 38.98
C ARG A 732 12.75 -0.81 38.32
N ALA A 733 13.69 -1.32 37.53
CA ALA A 733 14.67 -0.50 36.83
C ALA A 733 14.00 0.46 35.81
N PHE A 734 13.06 -0.06 35.02
CA PHE A 734 12.29 0.75 34.07
C PHE A 734 11.36 1.75 34.77
N ALA A 735 10.76 1.38 35.92
CA ALA A 735 9.98 2.33 36.72
C ALA A 735 10.85 3.47 37.24
N GLN A 736 12.06 3.16 37.74
CA GLN A 736 13.02 4.16 38.19
C GLN A 736 13.49 5.07 37.05
N LEU A 737 13.78 4.51 35.87
CA LEU A 737 14.10 5.29 34.66
C LEU A 737 12.99 6.29 34.34
N THR A 738 11.73 5.85 34.36
CA THR A 738 10.57 6.71 34.13
C THR A 738 10.49 7.84 35.16
N ARG A 739 10.68 7.53 36.45
CA ARG A 739 10.67 8.55 37.52
C ARG A 739 11.80 9.56 37.36
N TRP A 740 13.03 9.12 37.09
CA TRP A 740 14.18 10.00 36.89
C TRP A 740 14.00 10.94 35.70
N LEU A 741 13.54 10.43 34.55
CA LEU A 741 13.27 11.24 33.36
C LEU A 741 12.23 12.33 33.66
N ILE A 742 11.13 11.99 34.34
CA ILE A 742 10.06 12.93 34.65
C ILE A 742 10.45 13.92 35.75
N SER A 743 11.05 13.46 36.85
CA SER A 743 11.52 14.35 37.93
C SER A 743 12.68 15.25 37.49
N GLY A 744 13.44 14.85 36.47
CA GLY A 744 14.44 15.70 35.80
C GLY A 744 13.83 16.74 34.83
N GLY A 745 12.52 16.70 34.58
CA GLY A 745 11.81 17.63 33.70
C GLY A 745 11.71 17.19 32.24
N GLY A 746 12.10 15.96 31.91
CA GLY A 746 12.01 15.38 30.56
C GLY A 746 10.61 14.88 30.20
N THR A 747 10.51 14.26 29.03
CA THR A 747 9.25 13.67 28.52
C THR A 747 9.38 12.16 28.41
N VAL A 748 8.37 11.43 28.91
CA VAL A 748 8.23 9.98 28.75
C VAL A 748 6.93 9.68 28.01
N VAL A 749 7.01 8.85 26.97
CA VAL A 749 5.84 8.28 26.29
C VAL A 749 5.85 6.77 26.51
N LEU A 750 4.74 6.21 26.97
CA LEU A 750 4.51 4.76 27.06
C LEU A 750 3.38 4.36 26.12
N THR A 751 3.23 3.06 25.87
CA THR A 751 2.09 2.49 25.13
C THR A 751 1.01 2.02 26.11
N ASP A 752 -0.28 2.18 25.75
CA ASP A 752 -1.40 1.70 26.58
C ASP A 752 -1.51 0.15 26.62
N GLY A 753 -1.04 -0.50 25.55
CA GLY A 753 -0.81 -1.94 25.45
C GLY A 753 0.65 -2.32 25.71
N GLY A 754 0.88 -3.56 26.15
CA GLY A 754 2.22 -4.13 26.33
C GLY A 754 2.64 -4.36 27.78
N ALA A 755 3.77 -5.05 27.95
CA ALA A 755 4.13 -5.69 29.22
C ALA A 755 4.48 -4.74 30.37
N LEU A 756 4.77 -3.47 30.09
CA LEU A 756 5.03 -2.47 31.15
C LEU A 756 3.78 -2.19 31.98
N LEU A 757 2.67 -1.80 31.34
CA LEU A 757 1.44 -1.46 32.05
C LEU A 757 0.66 -2.71 32.53
N GLU A 758 1.01 -3.89 32.03
CA GLU A 758 0.55 -5.19 32.56
C GLU A 758 1.33 -5.60 33.82
N SER A 759 2.55 -5.11 34.01
CA SER A 759 3.36 -5.38 35.20
C SER A 759 2.87 -4.55 36.39
N MET A 760 2.25 -5.22 37.37
CA MET A 760 1.86 -4.58 38.63
C MET A 760 3.02 -3.86 39.32
N VAL A 761 4.22 -4.46 39.30
CA VAL A 761 5.42 -3.86 39.92
C VAL A 761 5.76 -2.54 39.25
N TYR A 762 5.78 -2.49 37.92
CA TYR A 762 6.05 -1.24 37.20
C TYR A 762 4.98 -0.19 37.53
N VAL A 763 3.71 -0.58 37.53
CA VAL A 763 2.58 0.33 37.79
C VAL A 763 2.64 0.92 39.20
N GLU A 764 2.79 0.08 40.24
CA GLU A 764 2.81 0.53 41.64
C GLU A 764 4.00 1.44 41.94
N GLU A 765 5.16 1.11 41.36
CA GLU A 765 6.41 1.85 41.50
C GLU A 765 6.39 3.18 40.71
N THR A 766 5.71 3.24 39.57
CA THR A 766 5.72 4.44 38.70
C THR A 766 4.60 5.40 39.03
N PHE A 767 3.38 4.88 39.21
CA PHE A 767 2.16 5.68 39.24
C PHE A 767 1.52 5.65 40.63
N PRO A 768 1.28 6.81 41.27
CA PRO A 768 0.62 6.86 42.58
C PRO A 768 -0.87 6.47 42.52
N GLY A 769 -1.50 6.58 41.34
CA GLY A 769 -2.94 6.34 41.14
C GLY A 769 -3.29 4.98 40.54
N GLY A 770 -2.35 4.04 40.43
CA GLY A 770 -2.54 2.77 39.73
C GLY A 770 -2.35 2.88 38.21
N ARG A 771 -2.89 1.91 37.45
CA ARG A 771 -2.67 1.83 35.99
C ARG A 771 -3.34 3.02 35.28
N PRO A 772 -2.58 3.86 34.54
CA PRO A 772 -3.17 4.94 33.77
C PRO A 772 -3.84 4.42 32.49
N GLU A 773 -4.80 5.19 31.98
CA GLU A 773 -5.40 5.01 30.66
C GLU A 773 -4.64 5.83 29.60
N ALA A 774 -4.88 5.55 28.32
CA ALA A 774 -4.38 6.37 27.23
C ALA A 774 -4.87 7.81 27.37
N ASN A 775 -3.96 8.77 27.34
CA ASN A 775 -4.25 10.21 27.35
C ASN A 775 -3.71 10.92 26.10
N LEU A 776 -3.11 10.16 25.18
CA LEU A 776 -2.58 10.65 23.92
C LEU A 776 -3.05 9.72 22.79
N ALA A 777 -3.84 10.25 21.86
CA ALA A 777 -4.31 9.47 20.73
C ALA A 777 -3.15 8.99 19.84
N HIS A 778 -3.34 7.86 19.15
CA HIS A 778 -2.32 7.35 18.24
C HIS A 778 -1.93 8.40 17.20
N GLY A 779 -0.63 8.62 17.01
CA GLY A 779 -0.14 9.62 16.08
C GLY A 779 -0.22 11.07 16.57
N ALA A 780 -0.80 11.36 17.75
CA ALA A 780 -0.87 12.71 18.32
C ALA A 780 0.44 13.11 19.02
N ARG A 781 0.70 14.41 19.13
CA ARG A 781 1.90 14.98 19.75
C ARG A 781 1.58 15.54 21.14
N PHE A 782 2.49 15.37 22.11
CA PHE A 782 2.39 16.03 23.41
C PHE A 782 2.71 17.54 23.31
N SER A 783 2.06 18.35 24.15
CA SER A 783 2.22 19.82 24.15
C SER A 783 3.32 20.33 25.07
N ASN A 784 3.67 19.58 26.10
CA ASN A 784 4.62 19.96 27.15
C ASN A 784 5.36 18.71 27.66
N ALA A 785 6.46 18.94 28.39
CA ALA A 785 7.16 17.86 29.08
C ALA A 785 6.26 17.16 30.11
N GLY A 786 6.49 15.86 30.33
CA GLY A 786 5.68 15.03 31.21
C GLY A 786 5.55 13.58 30.74
N CYS A 787 4.72 12.80 31.45
CA CYS A 787 4.43 11.40 31.10
C CYS A 787 3.13 11.29 30.30
N PHE A 788 3.16 10.58 29.18
CA PHE A 788 1.99 10.35 28.32
C PHE A 788 1.87 8.87 27.97
N ILE A 789 0.64 8.40 27.79
CA ILE A 789 0.32 7.04 27.35
C ILE A 789 -0.35 7.17 25.98
N VAL A 790 0.34 6.68 24.95
CA VAL A 790 -0.16 6.65 23.58
C VAL A 790 -1.08 5.45 23.37
N GLU A 791 -2.21 5.70 22.72
CA GLU A 791 -3.13 4.65 22.27
C GLU A 791 -2.46 3.73 21.23
N THR A 792 -2.58 2.42 21.44
CA THR A 792 -2.10 1.37 20.52
C THR A 792 -3.27 0.46 20.12
N PRO A 793 -3.94 0.74 18.99
CA PRO A 793 -5.11 -0.03 18.56
C PRO A 793 -4.81 -1.50 18.23
N THR A 794 -3.54 -1.87 18.05
CA THR A 794 -3.11 -3.20 17.63
C THR A 794 -1.97 -3.70 18.51
N GLN A 795 -1.72 -5.02 18.47
CA GLN A 795 -0.57 -5.64 19.14
C GLN A 795 0.70 -5.65 18.27
N ASP A 796 0.68 -5.02 17.09
CA ASP A 796 1.87 -4.92 16.26
C ASP A 796 2.78 -3.82 16.82
N TRP A 797 3.96 -4.20 17.29
CA TRP A 797 4.89 -3.24 17.88
C TRP A 797 5.39 -2.21 16.87
N THR A 798 5.37 -2.49 15.58
CA THR A 798 5.81 -1.55 14.54
C THR A 798 4.85 -0.38 14.48
N GLU A 799 3.55 -0.67 14.57
CA GLU A 799 2.52 0.36 14.69
C GLU A 799 2.67 1.14 16.01
N ALA A 800 2.94 0.44 17.13
CA ALA A 800 3.18 1.11 18.41
C ALA A 800 4.39 2.07 18.36
N LEU A 801 5.53 1.61 17.81
CA LEU A 801 6.72 2.43 17.58
C LEU A 801 6.40 3.63 16.68
N THR A 802 5.62 3.44 15.62
CA THR A 802 5.18 4.51 14.73
C THR A 802 4.30 5.53 15.47
N GLY A 803 3.41 5.10 16.37
CA GLY A 803 2.60 5.97 17.21
C GLY A 803 3.45 6.81 18.18
N MET A 804 4.46 6.19 18.81
CA MET A 804 5.41 6.88 19.70
C MET A 804 6.29 7.88 18.94
N GLY A 805 6.83 7.50 17.77
CA GLY A 805 7.61 8.40 16.95
C GLY A 805 6.79 9.60 16.48
N ALA A 806 5.54 9.40 16.07
CA ALA A 806 4.64 10.50 15.74
C ALA A 806 4.34 11.41 16.94
N ALA A 807 4.45 10.91 18.18
CA ALA A 807 4.31 11.74 19.37
C ALA A 807 5.46 12.74 19.58
N GLY A 808 6.58 12.59 18.87
CA GLY A 808 7.78 13.42 19.03
C GLY A 808 8.86 12.78 19.88
N VAL A 809 8.78 11.47 20.12
CA VAL A 809 9.83 10.71 20.81
C VAL A 809 11.09 10.68 19.96
N GLU A 810 12.22 10.99 20.58
CA GLU A 810 13.51 11.02 19.91
C GLU A 810 14.31 9.73 20.06
N ILE A 811 14.12 9.00 21.16
CA ILE A 811 14.78 7.71 21.43
C ILE A 811 13.79 6.80 22.14
N ILE A 812 13.72 5.53 21.75
CA ILE A 812 12.88 4.53 22.41
C ILE A 812 13.79 3.56 23.15
N VAL A 813 13.50 3.30 24.42
CA VAL A 813 14.14 2.28 25.25
C VAL A 813 13.16 1.12 25.43
N ALA A 814 13.53 -0.06 24.96
CA ALA A 814 12.69 -1.24 25.04
C ALA A 814 13.33 -2.33 25.87
N HIS A 815 12.57 -2.86 26.83
CA HIS A 815 12.86 -4.19 27.36
C HIS A 815 12.43 -5.24 26.35
N VAL A 816 13.31 -6.18 26.01
CA VAL A 816 13.01 -7.24 25.06
C VAL A 816 13.21 -8.61 25.69
N ARG A 817 12.28 -9.51 25.42
CA ARG A 817 12.35 -10.93 25.74
C ARG A 817 11.92 -11.74 24.52
N ASP A 818 12.38 -12.98 24.48
CA ASP A 818 12.12 -13.98 23.44
C ASP A 818 12.85 -13.69 22.13
N GLN A 819 12.81 -12.47 21.60
CA GLN A 819 13.54 -12.07 20.39
C GLN A 819 13.81 -10.55 20.31
N PRO A 820 14.79 -10.12 19.50
CA PRO A 820 14.98 -8.72 19.16
C PRO A 820 13.74 -8.14 18.46
N MET A 821 13.46 -6.88 18.74
CA MET A 821 12.42 -6.11 18.06
C MET A 821 12.96 -5.50 16.77
N GLN A 822 12.07 -5.38 15.79
CA GLN A 822 12.32 -4.52 14.64
C GLN A 822 12.30 -3.06 15.09
N GLY A 823 13.35 -2.30 14.76
CA GLY A 823 13.48 -0.88 15.13
C GLY A 823 12.65 0.06 14.26
N HIS A 824 12.75 1.36 14.52
CA HIS A 824 12.10 2.41 13.72
C HIS A 824 13.12 3.11 12.80
N PRO A 825 12.81 3.43 11.52
CA PRO A 825 13.76 4.04 10.59
C PRO A 825 14.25 5.44 11.02
N LEU A 826 13.38 6.24 11.63
CA LEU A 826 13.71 7.59 12.11
C LEU A 826 14.24 7.61 13.56
N VAL A 827 13.64 6.84 14.47
CA VAL A 827 13.80 6.98 15.92
C VAL A 827 14.63 5.81 16.44
N PRO A 828 15.82 6.02 17.02
CA PRO A 828 16.64 4.95 17.57
C PRO A 828 15.90 4.12 18.62
N LEU A 829 15.97 2.79 18.49
CA LEU A 829 15.45 1.81 19.45
C LEU A 829 16.61 1.16 20.21
N LEU A 830 16.81 1.56 21.46
CA LEU A 830 17.78 0.99 22.40
C LEU A 830 17.15 -0.22 23.11
N GLN A 831 17.67 -1.41 22.84
CA GLN A 831 17.10 -2.66 23.37
C GLN A 831 17.91 -3.19 24.54
N ALA A 832 17.24 -3.52 25.63
CA ALA A 832 17.83 -4.12 26.81
C ALA A 832 17.09 -5.40 27.18
N SER A 833 17.81 -6.42 27.65
CA SER A 833 17.19 -7.62 28.20
C SER A 833 17.88 -8.02 29.50
N ASP A 834 17.13 -8.63 30.42
CA ASP A 834 17.66 -9.32 31.60
C ASP A 834 17.50 -10.84 31.48
N ASP A 835 16.96 -11.34 30.36
CA ASP A 835 16.65 -12.75 30.18
C ASP A 835 17.86 -13.52 29.61
N PRO A 836 18.45 -14.48 30.36
CA PRO A 836 19.66 -15.16 29.93
C PRO A 836 19.47 -16.03 28.67
N ILE A 837 18.24 -16.48 28.40
CA ILE A 837 17.93 -17.27 27.19
C ILE A 837 17.97 -16.35 25.98
N THR A 838 17.33 -15.19 26.09
CA THR A 838 17.31 -14.15 25.06
C THR A 838 18.72 -13.69 24.73
N HIS A 839 19.60 -13.48 25.73
CA HIS A 839 21.00 -13.12 25.48
C HIS A 839 21.82 -14.22 24.82
N ARG A 840 21.66 -15.45 25.31
CA ARG A 840 22.36 -16.60 24.71
C ARG A 840 22.02 -16.77 23.24
N ARG A 841 20.76 -16.50 22.86
CA ARG A 841 20.29 -16.61 21.48
C ARG A 841 20.61 -15.36 20.66
N TYR A 842 20.35 -14.18 21.18
CA TYR A 842 20.29 -12.94 20.40
C TYR A 842 21.17 -11.80 20.93
N GLY A 843 22.12 -12.08 21.82
CA GLY A 843 22.98 -11.04 22.43
C GLY A 843 23.77 -10.21 21.41
N ALA A 844 24.06 -10.77 20.22
CA ALA A 844 24.66 -10.03 19.12
C ALA A 844 23.77 -8.88 18.61
N ASP A 845 22.45 -8.99 18.75
CA ASP A 845 21.44 -8.07 18.20
C ASP A 845 20.80 -7.15 19.25
N ILE A 846 21.04 -7.41 20.55
CA ILE A 846 20.53 -6.63 21.68
C ILE A 846 21.59 -5.67 22.17
N ASP A 847 21.24 -4.39 22.39
CA ASP A 847 22.21 -3.35 22.74
C ASP A 847 22.79 -3.55 24.14
N LEU A 848 21.95 -3.92 25.12
CA LEU A 848 22.32 -3.98 26.53
C LEU A 848 21.99 -5.33 27.18
N GLU A 849 23.01 -5.92 27.81
CA GLU A 849 22.88 -7.06 28.69
C GLU A 849 22.70 -6.58 30.14
N LEU A 850 21.48 -6.64 30.68
CA LEU A 850 21.20 -6.28 32.07
C LEU A 850 21.63 -7.42 33.00
N THR A 851 22.94 -7.57 33.15
CA THR A 851 23.57 -8.51 34.08
C THR A 851 24.04 -7.79 35.35
N GLY A 852 24.42 -8.55 36.38
CA GLY A 852 24.88 -8.00 37.65
C GLY A 852 23.73 -7.57 38.59
N PRO A 853 24.04 -6.76 39.64
CA PRO A 853 23.05 -6.38 40.64
C PRO A 853 21.93 -5.50 40.05
N PRO A 854 20.64 -5.85 40.21
CA PRO A 854 19.53 -5.07 39.65
C PRO A 854 19.48 -3.59 40.03
N ARG A 855 20.06 -3.22 41.17
CA ARG A 855 20.18 -1.83 41.63
C ARG A 855 21.00 -0.93 40.70
N ASP A 856 21.85 -1.52 39.85
CA ASP A 856 22.75 -0.78 38.95
C ASP A 856 22.14 -0.63 37.54
N TRP A 857 21.07 -1.37 37.22
CA TRP A 857 20.50 -1.44 35.86
C TRP A 857 19.97 -0.10 35.35
N THR A 858 19.35 0.72 36.20
CA THR A 858 18.84 2.03 35.80
C THR A 858 19.97 2.96 35.35
N ASN A 859 21.12 2.95 36.03
CA ASN A 859 22.28 3.73 35.64
C ASN A 859 22.82 3.29 34.26
N ILE A 860 22.90 1.97 34.03
CA ILE A 860 23.33 1.41 32.74
C ILE A 860 22.39 1.86 31.61
N LEU A 861 21.08 1.86 31.85
CA LEU A 861 20.08 2.34 30.89
C LEU A 861 20.26 3.83 30.59
N VAL A 862 20.46 4.66 31.62
CA VAL A 862 20.68 6.11 31.47
C VAL A 862 21.96 6.40 30.71
N ASP A 863 23.09 5.81 31.08
CA ASP A 863 24.38 6.03 30.42
C ASP A 863 24.31 5.69 28.92
N SER A 864 23.61 4.60 28.60
CA SER A 864 23.42 4.15 27.22
C SER A 864 22.45 5.05 26.45
N LEU A 865 21.36 5.48 27.08
CA LEU A 865 20.43 6.46 26.52
C LEU A 865 21.15 7.77 26.17
N LEU A 866 21.98 8.29 27.09
CA LEU A 866 22.75 9.52 26.87
C LEU A 866 23.83 9.31 25.80
N ALA A 867 24.43 8.11 25.70
CA ALA A 867 25.34 7.79 24.62
C ALA A 867 24.65 7.81 23.24
N VAL A 868 23.42 7.28 23.15
CA VAL A 868 22.59 7.39 21.94
C VAL A 868 22.23 8.85 21.66
N ALA A 869 21.79 9.61 22.66
CA ALA A 869 21.42 11.02 22.52
C ALA A 869 22.60 11.92 22.09
N SER A 870 23.81 11.60 22.55
CA SER A 870 25.06 12.23 22.11
C SER A 870 25.57 11.73 20.75
N ARG A 871 24.89 10.76 20.11
CA ARG A 871 25.32 10.09 18.88
C ARG A 871 26.69 9.38 19.03
N ARG A 872 27.06 9.00 20.26
CA ARG A 872 28.28 8.22 20.58
C ARG A 872 28.06 6.71 20.47
N TYR A 873 26.81 6.28 20.43
CA TYR A 873 26.42 4.89 20.23
C TYR A 873 25.28 4.81 19.22
N GLN A 874 25.42 3.92 18.23
CA GLN A 874 24.38 3.64 17.24
C GLN A 874 23.73 2.31 17.58
N VAL A 875 22.40 2.31 17.74
CA VAL A 875 21.64 1.13 18.13
C VAL A 875 21.70 0.03 17.07
N LYS A 876 21.80 -1.22 17.52
CA LYS A 876 22.02 -2.40 16.65
C LYS A 876 20.94 -2.59 15.61
N ALA A 877 19.66 -2.37 15.95
CA ALA A 877 18.56 -2.51 15.01
C ALA A 877 18.71 -1.61 13.77
N MET A 878 19.23 -0.39 13.94
CA MET A 878 19.52 0.52 12.83
C MET A 878 20.75 0.10 12.03
N CYS A 879 21.83 -0.31 12.70
CA CYS A 879 23.04 -0.81 12.04
C CYS A 879 22.76 -2.03 11.15
N LEU A 880 21.91 -2.94 11.61
CA LEU A 880 21.48 -4.14 10.90
C LEU A 880 20.41 -3.85 9.84
N GLN A 881 19.89 -2.61 9.76
CA GLN A 881 18.73 -2.24 8.96
C GLN A 881 17.48 -3.09 9.26
N ASN A 882 17.40 -3.67 10.46
CA ASN A 882 16.23 -4.38 10.94
C ASN A 882 15.21 -3.37 11.47
N THR A 883 14.67 -2.53 10.58
CA THR A 883 13.73 -1.46 10.89
C THR A 883 12.42 -1.59 10.11
N GLY A 884 11.32 -1.10 10.68
CA GLY A 884 9.99 -1.11 10.10
C GLY A 884 9.22 0.15 10.44
N PHE A 885 8.35 0.58 9.53
CA PHE A 885 7.45 1.70 9.72
C PHE A 885 6.07 1.27 9.26
N GLN A 886 5.07 1.39 10.12
CA GLN A 886 3.72 0.95 9.78
C GLN A 886 2.68 1.82 10.46
N LEU A 887 1.78 2.37 9.65
CA LEU A 887 0.64 3.13 10.15
C LEU A 887 -0.50 2.18 10.51
N THR A 888 -1.10 2.42 11.67
CA THR A 888 -2.31 1.71 12.09
C THR A 888 -3.52 2.22 11.32
N ARG A 889 -4.47 1.31 11.08
CA ARG A 889 -5.80 1.63 10.52
C ARG A 889 -6.82 2.00 11.60
N GLY A 890 -6.39 2.09 12.85
CA GLY A 890 -7.30 2.25 13.98
C GLY A 890 -8.11 0.98 14.23
N ARG A 891 -9.23 1.11 14.92
CA ARG A 891 -10.08 -0.04 15.26
C ARG A 891 -11.08 -0.39 14.15
N LEU A 892 -11.46 0.62 13.36
CA LEU A 892 -12.46 0.50 12.30
C LEU A 892 -11.90 0.61 10.89
N GLY A 893 -10.60 0.83 10.66
CA GLY A 893 -10.11 0.97 9.28
C GLY A 893 -10.13 -0.34 8.48
N VAL A 894 -10.38 -0.18 7.18
CA VAL A 894 -10.71 -1.25 6.22
C VAL A 894 -10.13 -0.91 4.84
N SER A 895 -9.69 -1.92 4.07
CA SER A 895 -9.41 -1.76 2.63
C SER A 895 -10.67 -1.87 1.77
N MET A 896 -10.90 -0.86 0.94
CA MET A 896 -11.72 -0.92 -0.27
C MET A 896 -10.83 -0.73 -1.48
#